data_AF-A0A8C1VII2-F1
#
_entry.id   AF-A0A8C1VII2-F1
#
_cell.length_a   1.000
_cell.length_b   1.000
_cell.length_c   1.000
_cell.angle_alpha   90.00
_cell.angle_beta   90.00
_cell.angle_gamma   90.00
#
_symmetry.space_group_name_H-M   'P 1'
#
loop_
_entity.id
_entity.type
_entity.pdbx_description
1 polymer ?
#
loop_
_entity_poly.entity_id
_entity_poly.type
_entity_poly.pdbx_seq_one_letter_code
_entity_poly.pdbx_strand_id
1 'polypeptide(L)'
;KCMELKSGELIKHVATDCFSLLHRGCTDIVCCIFFIVAIVGYVAVGILAWTHGDPRKVIYPTDSMGQYCGEQTSNAQKKPLLFYFNMMKCASPMVLLEFQCPTPQVCVEKCPNRTMTLVTAIGDKQDWEYYRSFCREDPGVKVRSVPQILQEKLCPAYLISSKPFLQRCFPSLGKKGEVITVGDQETFNDGEKIRDAKDLVAGMKNATVVMEGRQVAMKIFEDYTKSWYWILICLLIAVVLSLIFIVLLRYLAGIMVWVMIVMVIAVVAYGIVHCSVKYVSLKDTPGANITLQQLGFQPDFSVYLHIRQTWLAFIIILAILELIIIILLIFLRNRIRIAVELMKEASRAVGYVMSSLFYPIFTFFLLTIVIAYWGVTAVFLSTSSEPVYKVFNETVCSHARETCIPENFTLSNMKTDCPQSECLFAFYGGETPYHKYLIFLQFYNVFLFFWCANFVTALGQMTLAGAFASYYWAPNKTKDMPAFPLCASLGRSLRYHTGSLAFGSLILAIVQIIRVLLEYIDHKLKGAQNKFAKFLLCCLKCCFWCLEKFIKFLNRNAYIMVAIYGKNFCRSACDAFFLLMRNVIRVVVLDKVTDFILFLGKLLIVGLVGIFAFFFFSGHTDAFKGAAPSLHYYWVPILTVLVGSYFIAHGFFSVYAMCVDTLFLCFLEDLERNDGSPERPYLMSEKLLNVLKKKNQPAAFYSL
;
A
#
# COMPACT_ATOMS: atom_id res chain seq x y z
N LYS A 1 -13.13 -46.29 -35.12
CA LYS A 1 -12.81 -46.02 -36.54
C LYS A 1 -11.45 -45.29 -36.64
N CYS A 2 -10.45 -45.76 -35.90
CA CYS A 2 -9.10 -45.18 -35.86
C CYS A 2 -8.10 -46.28 -36.20
N MET A 3 -7.84 -46.46 -37.48
CA MET A 3 -6.66 -47.15 -37.99
C MET A 3 -6.38 -46.55 -39.36
N GLU A 4 -5.10 -46.30 -39.63
CA GLU A 4 -4.52 -45.69 -40.83
C GLU A 4 -4.52 -44.16 -40.91
N LEU A 5 -3.60 -43.51 -40.18
CA LEU A 5 -3.03 -42.23 -40.60
C LEU A 5 -1.51 -42.24 -40.38
N LYS A 6 -0.78 -41.76 -41.40
CA LYS A 6 0.69 -41.77 -41.49
C LYS A 6 1.32 -41.03 -40.30
N SER A 7 2.47 -41.54 -39.85
CA SER A 7 3.25 -41.11 -38.67
C SER A 7 3.43 -39.59 -38.47
N GLY A 8 3.39 -38.76 -39.53
CA GLY A 8 3.46 -37.30 -39.41
C GLY A 8 2.13 -36.60 -39.06
N GLU A 9 0.99 -37.17 -39.42
CA GLU A 9 -0.35 -36.64 -39.10
C GLU A 9 -0.83 -37.06 -37.72
N LEU A 10 -0.33 -38.19 -37.17
CA LEU A 10 -0.63 -38.61 -35.80
C LEU A 10 -0.02 -37.65 -34.76
N ILE A 11 1.17 -37.12 -35.00
CA ILE A 11 1.82 -36.10 -34.13
C ILE A 11 1.02 -34.79 -34.16
N LYS A 12 0.51 -34.41 -35.34
CA LYS A 12 -0.47 -33.32 -35.43
C LYS A 12 -1.75 -33.70 -34.70
N HIS A 13 -2.39 -34.84 -34.93
CA HIS A 13 -3.66 -35.17 -34.29
C HIS A 13 -3.58 -35.37 -32.78
N VAL A 14 -2.52 -35.96 -32.20
CA VAL A 14 -2.36 -36.07 -30.74
C VAL A 14 -2.06 -34.71 -30.11
N ALA A 15 -1.26 -33.86 -30.77
CA ALA A 15 -1.04 -32.48 -30.34
C ALA A 15 -2.25 -31.56 -30.59
N THR A 16 -3.09 -31.85 -31.60
CA THR A 16 -4.23 -31.02 -32.02
C THR A 16 -5.52 -31.44 -31.31
N ASP A 17 -5.77 -32.73 -31.08
CA ASP A 17 -6.96 -33.22 -30.36
C ASP A 17 -6.84 -33.11 -28.84
N CYS A 18 -5.61 -33.11 -28.28
CA CYS A 18 -5.40 -32.96 -26.84
C CYS A 18 -5.13 -31.50 -26.40
N PHE A 19 -4.79 -30.61 -27.34
CA PHE A 19 -4.44 -29.19 -27.09
C PHE A 19 -5.22 -28.21 -27.98
N SER A 20 -6.32 -28.63 -28.61
CA SER A 20 -7.19 -27.68 -29.29
C SER A 20 -7.79 -26.71 -28.26
N LEU A 21 -7.31 -25.48 -28.35
CA LEU A 21 -7.92 -24.27 -27.79
C LEU A 21 -9.35 -24.02 -28.31
N LEU A 22 -9.98 -24.97 -29.03
CA LEU A 22 -11.28 -24.86 -29.69
C LEU A 22 -12.47 -25.32 -28.85
N HIS A 23 -12.33 -26.25 -27.90
CA HIS A 23 -13.45 -26.72 -27.07
C HIS A 23 -13.22 -26.43 -25.58
N ARG A 24 -13.42 -25.17 -25.17
CA ARG A 24 -13.47 -24.78 -23.75
C ARG A 24 -14.91 -24.50 -23.33
N GLY A 25 -15.32 -25.07 -22.20
CA GLY A 25 -16.54 -24.72 -21.49
C GLY A 25 -16.29 -23.58 -20.49
N CYS A 26 -17.36 -22.87 -20.11
CA CYS A 26 -17.28 -21.90 -19.03
C CYS A 26 -17.04 -22.61 -17.69
N THR A 27 -16.10 -22.10 -16.90
CA THR A 27 -15.74 -22.66 -15.59
C THR A 27 -16.32 -21.85 -14.44
N ASP A 28 -16.72 -22.55 -13.37
CA ASP A 28 -17.22 -21.96 -12.11
C ASP A 28 -18.32 -20.88 -12.31
N ILE A 29 -19.33 -21.18 -13.15
CA ILE A 29 -20.36 -20.24 -13.61
C ILE A 29 -21.09 -19.55 -12.43
N VAL A 30 -21.38 -20.27 -11.34
CA VAL A 30 -22.05 -19.71 -10.16
C VAL A 30 -21.23 -18.58 -9.53
N CYS A 31 -19.90 -18.75 -9.46
CA CYS A 31 -19.00 -17.72 -8.92
C CYS A 31 -18.90 -16.53 -9.88
N CYS A 32 -19.00 -16.77 -11.19
CA CYS A 32 -19.08 -15.70 -12.19
C CYS A 32 -20.35 -14.84 -11.98
N ILE A 33 -21.52 -15.47 -11.84
CA ILE A 33 -22.79 -14.79 -11.60
C ILE A 33 -22.72 -13.99 -10.29
N PHE A 34 -22.24 -14.63 -9.21
CA PHE A 34 -22.10 -13.96 -7.91
C PHE A 34 -21.18 -12.73 -7.98
N PHE A 35 -20.07 -12.82 -8.72
CA PHE A 35 -19.18 -11.69 -8.93
C PHE A 35 -19.84 -10.57 -9.72
N ILE A 36 -20.56 -10.88 -10.82
CA ILE A 36 -21.27 -9.86 -11.60
C ILE A 36 -22.31 -9.15 -10.75
N VAL A 37 -23.11 -9.90 -9.97
CA VAL A 37 -24.09 -9.32 -9.03
C VAL A 37 -23.40 -8.42 -8.00
N ALA A 38 -22.26 -8.86 -7.45
CA ALA A 38 -21.48 -8.05 -6.51
C ALA A 38 -20.96 -6.75 -7.15
N ILE A 39 -20.51 -6.78 -8.41
CA ILE A 39 -20.07 -5.59 -9.15
C ILE A 39 -21.25 -4.65 -9.40
N VAL A 40 -22.42 -5.15 -9.81
CA VAL A 40 -23.62 -4.33 -10.00
C VAL A 40 -24.05 -3.68 -8.69
N GLY A 41 -24.05 -4.43 -7.59
CA GLY A 41 -24.29 -3.89 -6.25
C GLY A 41 -23.26 -2.83 -5.85
N TYR A 42 -21.98 -3.04 -6.19
CA TYR A 42 -20.93 -2.08 -5.91
C TYR A 42 -21.08 -0.76 -6.67
N VAL A 43 -21.52 -0.83 -7.93
CA VAL A 43 -21.90 0.34 -8.74
C VAL A 43 -23.08 1.08 -8.10
N ALA A 44 -24.12 0.35 -7.65
CA ALA A 44 -25.26 0.95 -6.98
C ALA A 44 -24.86 1.67 -5.68
N VAL A 45 -23.97 1.08 -4.86
CA VAL A 45 -23.44 1.74 -3.66
C VAL A 45 -22.66 3.00 -4.01
N GLY A 46 -21.89 3.01 -5.10
CA GLY A 46 -21.21 4.21 -5.60
C GLY A 46 -22.21 5.32 -5.94
N ILE A 47 -23.25 5.00 -6.72
CA ILE A 47 -24.30 5.97 -7.09
C ILE A 47 -25.00 6.54 -5.84
N LEU A 48 -25.36 5.69 -4.88
CA LEU A 48 -25.96 6.12 -3.61
C LEU A 48 -25.01 7.01 -2.79
N ALA A 49 -23.72 6.64 -2.72
CA ALA A 49 -22.73 7.45 -2.02
C ALA A 49 -22.55 8.82 -2.70
N TRP A 50 -22.51 8.88 -4.03
CA TRP A 50 -22.27 10.13 -4.77
C TRP A 50 -23.48 11.06 -4.78
N THR A 51 -24.69 10.52 -4.62
CA THR A 51 -25.93 11.32 -4.55
C THR A 51 -26.15 11.94 -3.17
N HIS A 52 -25.78 11.24 -2.09
CA HIS A 52 -25.95 11.72 -0.72
C HIS A 52 -24.69 12.34 -0.09
N GLY A 53 -23.51 11.94 -0.56
CA GLY A 53 -22.23 12.41 -0.04
C GLY A 53 -21.90 13.81 -0.51
N ASP A 54 -21.42 14.64 0.42
CA ASP A 54 -20.91 15.97 0.10
C ASP A 54 -19.40 16.04 0.38
N PRO A 55 -18.54 15.95 -0.65
CA PRO A 55 -17.08 15.96 -0.46
C PRO A 55 -16.58 17.27 0.15
N ARG A 56 -17.37 18.36 0.11
CA ARG A 56 -17.01 19.64 0.72
C ARG A 56 -16.81 19.55 2.23
N LYS A 57 -17.50 18.62 2.91
CA LYS A 57 -17.35 18.38 4.37
C LYS A 57 -15.94 17.94 4.78
N VAL A 58 -15.16 17.38 3.85
CA VAL A 58 -13.75 17.00 4.09
C VAL A 58 -12.79 18.16 3.77
N ILE A 59 -13.16 19.01 2.81
CA ILE A 59 -12.30 20.07 2.29
C ILE A 59 -12.40 21.33 3.15
N TYR A 60 -13.62 21.74 3.51
CA TYR A 60 -13.89 23.00 4.19
C TYR A 60 -14.26 22.80 5.66
N PRO A 61 -13.68 23.61 6.58
CA PRO A 61 -14.15 23.64 7.95
C PRO A 61 -15.52 24.33 8.03
N THR A 62 -16.36 23.86 8.96
CA THR A 62 -17.65 24.47 9.28
C THR A 62 -17.59 25.24 10.59
N ASP A 63 -18.23 26.40 10.64
CA ASP A 63 -18.43 27.17 11.87
C ASP A 63 -19.47 26.52 12.81
N SER A 64 -19.71 27.10 13.98
CA SER A 64 -20.70 26.58 14.93
C SER A 64 -22.15 26.69 14.46
N MET A 65 -22.42 27.38 13.35
CA MET A 65 -23.72 27.48 12.69
C MET A 65 -23.88 26.46 11.54
N GLY A 66 -22.80 25.75 11.18
CA GLY A 66 -22.77 24.80 10.07
C GLY A 66 -22.44 25.44 8.72
N GLN A 67 -21.99 26.69 8.68
CA GLN A 67 -21.58 27.37 7.45
C GLN A 67 -20.13 27.00 7.08
N TYR A 68 -19.89 26.70 5.80
CA TYR A 68 -18.54 26.44 5.29
C TYR A 68 -17.74 27.74 5.15
N CYS A 69 -16.55 27.79 5.77
CA CYS A 69 -15.65 28.94 5.63
C CYS A 69 -14.97 28.93 4.25
N GLY A 70 -15.05 30.04 3.50
CA GLY A 70 -14.35 30.20 2.22
C GLY A 70 -15.00 29.52 1.01
N GLU A 71 -16.27 29.13 1.12
CA GLU A 71 -17.07 28.65 -0.01
C GLU A 71 -17.63 29.82 -0.83
N GLN A 72 -17.67 29.69 -2.17
CA GLN A 72 -18.11 30.78 -3.08
C GLN A 72 -19.59 31.14 -2.96
N THR A 73 -20.42 30.25 -2.42
CA THR A 73 -21.88 30.37 -2.35
C THR A 73 -22.41 30.92 -1.02
N SER A 74 -21.55 31.10 -0.01
CA SER A 74 -21.95 31.56 1.34
C SER A 74 -21.53 33.01 1.59
N ASN A 75 -22.23 33.71 2.51
CA ASN A 75 -21.80 35.02 3.02
C ASN A 75 -20.40 34.99 3.66
N ALA A 76 -19.84 33.79 3.89
CA ALA A 76 -18.48 33.55 4.38
C ALA A 76 -17.40 33.47 3.27
N GLN A 77 -17.72 33.82 2.02
CA GLN A 77 -16.74 33.85 0.92
C GLN A 77 -15.51 34.72 1.22
N LYS A 78 -15.70 35.85 1.92
CA LYS A 78 -14.61 36.75 2.35
C LYS A 78 -13.87 36.25 3.60
N LYS A 79 -14.31 35.15 4.21
CA LYS A 79 -13.82 34.64 5.49
C LYS A 79 -13.40 33.16 5.38
N PRO A 80 -12.23 32.85 4.78
CA PRO A 80 -11.83 31.49 4.48
C PRO A 80 -11.22 30.71 5.65
N LEU A 81 -11.05 31.33 6.83
CA LEU A 81 -10.34 30.74 7.96
C LEU A 81 -11.31 30.50 9.13
N LEU A 82 -11.22 29.35 9.79
CA LEU A 82 -11.99 29.03 11.00
C LEU A 82 -11.22 29.43 12.26
N PHE A 83 -11.82 30.24 13.13
CA PHE A 83 -11.28 30.67 14.40
C PHE A 83 -12.05 30.06 15.58
N TYR A 84 -11.33 29.66 16.63
CA TYR A 84 -11.87 29.07 17.86
C TYR A 84 -11.86 30.09 18.99
N PHE A 85 -12.98 30.25 19.68
CA PHE A 85 -13.06 31.20 20.80
C PHE A 85 -12.16 30.82 21.97
N ASN A 86 -11.99 29.52 22.21
CA ASN A 86 -11.03 29.01 23.18
C ASN A 86 -10.53 27.63 22.73
N MET A 87 -9.26 27.60 22.29
CA MET A 87 -8.59 26.38 21.82
C MET A 87 -8.25 25.41 22.96
N MET A 88 -8.09 25.88 24.20
CA MET A 88 -7.69 25.03 25.33
C MET A 88 -8.81 24.07 25.75
N LYS A 89 -10.06 24.52 25.67
CA LYS A 89 -11.22 23.64 25.95
C LYS A 89 -11.39 22.53 24.89
N CYS A 90 -10.82 22.70 23.70
CA CYS A 90 -10.76 21.66 22.67
C CYS A 90 -9.71 20.57 22.92
N ALA A 91 -8.76 20.78 23.85
CA ALA A 91 -7.62 19.89 24.04
C ALA A 91 -7.88 18.71 24.99
N SER A 92 -9.11 18.58 25.54
CA SER A 92 -9.43 17.51 26.49
C SER A 92 -9.68 16.16 25.81
N PRO A 93 -9.31 15.02 26.41
CA PRO A 93 -9.51 13.68 25.83
C PRO A 93 -10.98 13.33 25.54
N MET A 94 -11.94 14.01 26.20
CA MET A 94 -13.37 13.81 25.98
C MET A 94 -13.83 14.32 24.60
N VAL A 95 -13.16 15.35 24.06
CA VAL A 95 -13.42 15.94 22.74
C VAL A 95 -13.11 14.94 21.61
N LEU A 96 -12.22 13.97 21.83
CA LEU A 96 -11.92 12.89 20.89
C LEU A 96 -13.05 11.83 20.81
N LEU A 97 -13.92 11.75 21.79
CA LEU A 97 -15.06 10.82 21.81
C LEU A 97 -16.33 11.44 21.20
N GLU A 98 -16.52 12.75 21.36
CA GLU A 98 -17.71 13.48 20.86
C GLU A 98 -17.48 14.18 19.52
N PHE A 99 -16.23 14.20 19.01
CA PHE A 99 -15.83 14.93 17.79
C PHE A 99 -16.18 16.43 17.80
N GLN A 100 -16.39 17.02 18.98
CA GLN A 100 -16.80 18.42 19.12
C GLN A 100 -16.00 19.18 20.17
N CYS A 101 -15.53 20.36 19.77
CA CYS A 101 -15.05 21.37 20.70
C CYS A 101 -16.25 22.03 21.41
N PRO A 102 -16.24 22.15 22.74
CA PRO A 102 -17.30 22.83 23.50
C PRO A 102 -17.22 24.36 23.40
N THR A 103 -16.62 24.90 22.33
CA THR A 103 -16.37 26.33 22.13
C THR A 103 -16.92 26.82 20.79
N PRO A 104 -17.49 28.04 20.75
CA PRO A 104 -17.93 28.64 19.51
C PRO A 104 -16.78 28.78 18.50
N GLN A 105 -17.11 28.56 17.24
CA GLN A 105 -16.22 28.64 16.09
C GLN A 105 -16.84 29.60 15.07
N VAL A 106 -16.02 30.47 14.50
CA VAL A 106 -16.46 31.52 13.55
C VAL A 106 -15.51 31.59 12.37
N CYS A 107 -16.05 31.84 11.17
CA CYS A 107 -15.23 32.12 9.99
C CYS A 107 -14.67 33.55 10.05
N VAL A 108 -13.38 33.73 9.75
CA VAL A 108 -12.64 35.00 9.75
C VAL A 108 -11.82 35.18 8.46
N GLU A 109 -11.53 36.43 8.10
CA GLU A 109 -10.74 36.75 6.89
C GLU A 109 -9.24 36.51 7.11
N LYS A 110 -8.73 36.93 8.27
CA LYS A 110 -7.33 36.77 8.69
C LYS A 110 -7.27 36.25 10.10
N CYS A 111 -6.28 35.41 10.40
CA CYS A 111 -6.03 35.00 11.78
C CYS A 111 -5.55 36.19 12.62
N PRO A 112 -5.88 36.20 13.93
CA PRO A 112 -5.45 37.28 14.81
C PRO A 112 -3.92 37.35 14.86
N ASN A 113 -3.34 38.53 14.67
CA ASN A 113 -1.88 38.74 14.71
C ASN A 113 -1.38 39.27 16.06
N ARG A 114 -2.30 39.74 16.92
CA ARG A 114 -2.03 40.32 18.25
C ARG A 114 -2.70 39.50 19.34
N THR A 115 -2.12 39.51 20.54
CA THR A 115 -2.70 38.91 21.75
C THR A 115 -3.34 40.01 22.60
N MET A 116 -4.63 39.89 22.93
CA MET A 116 -5.38 40.90 23.72
C MET A 116 -6.63 40.29 24.37
N THR A 117 -7.15 40.91 25.43
CA THR A 117 -8.36 40.45 26.14
C THR A 117 -9.58 41.28 25.76
N LEU A 118 -10.79 40.75 25.93
CA LEU A 118 -12.03 41.49 25.65
C LEU A 118 -12.11 42.80 26.47
N VAL A 119 -11.65 42.78 27.71
CA VAL A 119 -11.65 43.94 28.62
C VAL A 119 -10.75 45.07 28.10
N THR A 120 -9.57 44.72 27.57
CA THR A 120 -8.63 45.71 27.01
C THR A 120 -9.15 46.27 25.69
N ALA A 121 -9.75 45.43 24.85
CA ALA A 121 -10.27 45.83 23.54
C ALA A 121 -11.48 46.79 23.63
N ILE A 122 -12.32 46.70 24.67
CA ILE A 122 -13.46 47.61 24.85
C ILE A 122 -13.01 49.00 25.31
N GLY A 123 -11.82 49.12 25.90
CA GLY A 123 -11.28 50.39 26.40
C GLY A 123 -10.83 51.36 25.30
N ASP A 124 -10.52 50.86 24.09
CA ASP A 124 -10.08 51.66 22.95
C ASP A 124 -10.93 51.37 21.71
N LYS A 125 -11.37 52.42 21.01
CA LYS A 125 -12.20 52.32 19.81
C LYS A 125 -11.48 51.59 18.66
N GLN A 126 -10.16 51.78 18.53
CA GLN A 126 -9.39 51.17 17.44
C GLN A 126 -9.16 49.68 17.67
N ASP A 127 -8.87 49.28 18.91
CA ASP A 127 -8.73 47.86 19.28
C ASP A 127 -10.08 47.15 19.24
N TRP A 128 -11.19 47.82 19.57
CA TRP A 128 -12.53 47.27 19.42
C TRP A 128 -12.88 46.94 17.96
N GLU A 129 -12.57 47.84 17.01
CA GLU A 129 -12.83 47.58 15.59
C GLU A 129 -12.08 46.34 15.09
N TYR A 130 -10.84 46.13 15.53
CA TYR A 130 -10.08 44.92 15.26
C TYR A 130 -10.70 43.68 15.94
N TYR A 131 -11.04 43.78 17.23
CA TYR A 131 -11.61 42.67 18.02
C TYR A 131 -12.97 42.19 17.48
N ARG A 132 -13.82 43.14 17.07
CA ARG A 132 -15.16 42.90 16.51
C ARG A 132 -15.13 41.96 15.30
N SER A 133 -14.05 41.94 14.53
CA SER A 133 -13.92 41.06 13.37
C SER A 133 -13.87 39.55 13.71
N PHE A 134 -13.59 39.22 14.97
CA PHE A 134 -13.52 37.85 15.51
C PHE A 134 -14.76 37.45 16.33
N CYS A 135 -15.75 38.34 16.44
CA CYS A 135 -17.02 38.04 17.10
C CYS A 135 -18.01 37.36 16.13
N ARG A 136 -18.92 36.56 16.69
CA ARG A 136 -19.99 35.87 15.96
C ARG A 136 -21.02 36.86 15.41
N GLU A 137 -21.47 37.75 16.27
CA GLU A 137 -22.38 38.85 15.96
C GLU A 137 -21.85 40.14 16.58
N ASP A 138 -22.23 41.29 16.02
CA ASP A 138 -21.84 42.58 16.59
C ASP A 138 -22.67 42.88 17.85
N PRO A 139 -22.08 42.90 19.06
CA PRO A 139 -22.83 43.12 20.28
C PRO A 139 -23.21 44.58 20.51
N GLY A 140 -22.62 45.54 19.77
CA GLY A 140 -22.83 46.97 19.98
C GLY A 140 -22.39 47.44 21.37
N VAL A 141 -21.22 48.10 21.46
CA VAL A 141 -20.54 48.48 22.74
C VAL A 141 -21.43 49.26 23.73
N LYS A 142 -22.48 49.94 23.25
CA LYS A 142 -23.38 50.75 24.08
C LYS A 142 -24.55 49.98 24.70
N VAL A 143 -24.75 48.71 24.35
CA VAL A 143 -26.00 47.97 24.66
C VAL A 143 -25.80 46.83 25.66
N ARG A 144 -24.60 46.24 25.79
CA ARG A 144 -24.34 45.07 26.66
C ARG A 144 -23.07 45.20 27.50
N SER A 145 -23.09 44.68 28.72
CA SER A 145 -21.93 44.63 29.62
C SER A 145 -20.98 43.47 29.28
N VAL A 146 -19.68 43.56 29.63
CA VAL A 146 -18.68 42.51 29.37
C VAL A 146 -19.12 41.11 29.86
N PRO A 147 -19.69 40.95 31.07
CA PRO A 147 -20.18 39.65 31.53
C PRO A 147 -21.30 39.08 30.65
N GLN A 148 -22.20 39.94 30.14
CA GLN A 148 -23.29 39.52 29.24
C GLN A 148 -22.76 39.05 27.89
N ILE A 149 -21.77 39.75 27.32
CA ILE A 149 -21.13 39.38 26.04
C ILE A 149 -20.45 37.99 26.13
N LEU A 150 -19.81 37.71 27.28
CA LEU A 150 -19.15 36.43 27.53
C LEU A 150 -20.15 35.30 27.82
N GLN A 151 -21.23 35.60 28.56
CA GLN A 151 -22.29 34.65 28.88
C GLN A 151 -23.08 34.24 27.63
N GLU A 152 -23.36 35.18 26.74
CA GLU A 152 -24.02 34.96 25.44
C GLU A 152 -23.05 34.50 24.35
N LYS A 153 -21.76 34.29 24.67
CA LYS A 153 -20.73 33.74 23.77
C LYS A 153 -20.68 34.46 22.40
N LEU A 154 -20.87 35.78 22.39
CA LEU A 154 -20.88 36.58 21.17
C LEU A 154 -19.46 36.86 20.67
N CYS A 155 -18.53 37.04 21.60
CA CYS A 155 -17.12 37.32 21.33
C CYS A 155 -16.22 36.38 22.14
N PRO A 156 -14.99 36.10 21.66
CA PRO A 156 -14.00 35.38 22.47
C PRO A 156 -13.66 36.18 23.74
N ALA A 157 -13.14 35.49 24.77
CA ALA A 157 -12.65 36.16 25.99
C ALA A 157 -11.28 36.81 25.79
N TYR A 158 -10.47 36.20 24.93
CA TYR A 158 -9.13 36.64 24.58
C TYR A 158 -8.79 36.24 23.13
N LEU A 159 -7.92 37.00 22.49
CA LEU A 159 -7.30 36.69 21.20
C LEU A 159 -5.84 36.31 21.45
N ILE A 160 -5.35 35.32 20.71
CA ILE A 160 -3.95 34.91 20.70
C ILE A 160 -3.39 35.08 19.31
N SER A 161 -2.19 35.64 19.19
CA SER A 161 -1.46 35.71 17.91
C SER A 161 -1.35 34.32 17.26
N SER A 162 -1.89 34.19 16.05
CA SER A 162 -2.16 32.94 15.36
C SER A 162 -1.79 33.02 13.89
N LYS A 163 -1.38 31.88 13.32
CA LYS A 163 -1.10 31.71 11.89
C LYS A 163 -2.16 30.78 11.25
N PRO A 164 -2.53 31.02 9.99
CA PRO A 164 -3.46 30.16 9.27
C PRO A 164 -2.85 28.80 8.93
N PHE A 165 -3.63 27.73 9.10
CA PHE A 165 -3.27 26.35 8.78
C PHE A 165 -4.48 25.48 8.48
N LEU A 166 -4.49 24.80 7.33
CA LEU A 166 -5.65 24.00 6.85
C LEU A 166 -6.98 24.76 6.98
N GLN A 167 -6.99 26.05 6.58
CA GLN A 167 -8.15 26.94 6.74
C GLN A 167 -8.62 27.13 8.19
N ARG A 168 -7.75 26.93 9.20
CA ARG A 168 -8.01 27.14 10.62
C ARG A 168 -6.94 28.04 11.24
N CYS A 169 -7.25 28.77 12.29
CA CYS A 169 -6.28 29.61 13.00
C CYS A 169 -5.65 28.87 14.17
N PHE A 170 -4.33 28.70 14.13
CA PHE A 170 -3.55 28.09 15.21
C PHE A 170 -2.59 29.10 15.82
N PRO A 171 -2.45 29.15 17.15
CA PRO A 171 -1.48 30.02 17.82
C PRO A 171 -0.08 29.94 17.23
N SER A 172 0.54 31.10 17.00
CA SER A 172 1.88 31.22 16.46
C SER A 172 2.88 30.89 17.57
N LEU A 173 3.42 29.67 17.57
CA LEU A 173 4.42 29.25 18.54
C LEU A 173 5.83 29.64 18.08
N GLY A 174 6.62 30.22 18.98
CA GLY A 174 8.01 30.59 18.79
C GLY A 174 8.92 29.93 19.83
N LYS A 175 10.24 29.97 19.62
CA LYS A 175 11.24 29.51 20.58
C LYS A 175 12.28 30.61 20.76
N LYS A 176 12.43 31.10 22.00
CA LYS A 176 13.43 32.09 22.37
C LYS A 176 14.35 31.46 23.41
N GLY A 177 15.52 30.97 22.99
CA GLY A 177 16.37 30.13 23.84
C GLY A 177 15.74 28.75 24.11
N GLU A 178 15.65 28.33 25.38
CA GLU A 178 14.98 27.07 25.80
C GLU A 178 13.48 27.24 26.13
N VAL A 179 12.96 28.47 26.09
CA VAL A 179 11.58 28.78 26.48
C VAL A 179 10.69 28.88 25.24
N ILE A 180 9.49 28.30 25.34
CA ILE A 180 8.48 28.33 24.28
C ILE A 180 7.63 29.59 24.44
N THR A 181 7.40 30.32 23.36
CA THR A 181 6.62 31.56 23.36
C THR A 181 5.36 31.44 22.49
N VAL A 182 4.35 32.23 22.80
CA VAL A 182 3.14 32.43 21.97
C VAL A 182 3.23 33.83 21.38
N GLY A 183 3.53 33.91 20.09
CA GLY A 183 4.08 35.13 19.49
C GLY A 183 5.41 35.47 20.16
N ASP A 184 5.51 36.69 20.69
CA ASP A 184 6.71 37.20 21.37
C ASP A 184 6.64 37.12 22.91
N GLN A 185 5.56 36.55 23.47
CA GLN A 185 5.32 36.50 24.92
C GLN A 185 5.45 35.08 25.50
N GLU A 186 6.01 34.97 26.71
CA GLU A 186 6.20 33.71 27.45
C GLU A 186 4.93 33.28 28.22
N THR A 187 4.12 34.24 28.63
CA THR A 187 2.84 34.03 29.31
C THR A 187 1.71 34.72 28.56
N PHE A 188 0.49 34.21 28.69
CA PHE A 188 -0.71 34.82 28.13
C PHE A 188 -1.86 34.80 29.15
N ASN A 189 -2.75 35.78 29.08
CA ASN A 189 -3.94 35.85 29.92
C ASN A 189 -5.13 35.20 29.20
N ASP A 190 -5.74 34.18 29.81
CA ASP A 190 -6.90 33.46 29.26
C ASP A 190 -8.26 34.10 29.61
N GLY A 191 -8.25 35.29 30.20
CA GLY A 191 -9.44 36.01 30.65
C GLY A 191 -9.80 35.75 32.12
N GLU A 192 -9.26 34.70 32.73
CA GLU A 192 -9.42 34.39 34.16
C GLU A 192 -8.09 34.43 34.91
N LYS A 193 -7.01 33.87 34.34
CA LYS A 193 -5.68 33.77 34.95
C LYS A 193 -4.57 33.89 33.90
N ILE A 194 -3.36 34.23 34.36
CA ILE A 194 -2.14 34.22 33.53
C ILE A 194 -1.63 32.77 33.47
N ARG A 195 -1.39 32.25 32.26
CA ARG A 195 -0.88 30.90 32.00
C ARG A 195 0.42 30.93 31.22
N ASP A 196 1.23 29.90 31.39
CA ASP A 196 2.47 29.69 30.63
C ASP A 196 2.19 29.18 29.22
N ALA A 197 2.98 29.65 28.25
CA ALA A 197 2.95 29.18 26.87
C ALA A 197 3.19 27.66 26.75
N LYS A 198 3.89 27.05 27.71
CA LYS A 198 4.18 25.60 27.75
C LYS A 198 2.92 24.74 27.86
N ASP A 199 1.90 25.21 28.60
CA ASP A 199 0.64 24.48 28.78
C ASP A 199 -0.16 24.40 27.47
N LEU A 200 -0.11 25.48 26.68
CA LEU A 200 -0.73 25.53 25.35
C LEU A 200 -0.04 24.58 24.36
N VAL A 201 1.29 24.42 24.48
CA VAL A 201 2.08 23.53 23.61
C VAL A 201 1.80 22.07 23.91
N ALA A 202 1.62 21.71 25.19
CA ALA A 202 1.25 20.34 25.55
C ALA A 202 -0.07 19.91 24.87
N GLY A 203 -1.04 20.84 24.77
CA GLY A 203 -2.32 20.61 24.08
C GLY A 203 -2.24 20.63 22.55
N MET A 204 -1.23 21.30 21.96
CA MET A 204 -1.13 21.50 20.51
C MET A 204 0.10 20.86 19.85
N LYS A 205 0.87 20.06 20.59
CA LYS A 205 2.08 19.38 20.10
C LYS A 205 1.85 18.68 18.76
N ASN A 206 0.68 18.05 18.60
CA ASN A 206 0.31 17.36 17.37
C ASN A 206 0.10 18.33 16.19
N ALA A 207 -0.48 19.52 16.40
CA ALA A 207 -0.72 20.48 15.33
C ALA A 207 0.59 21.13 14.83
N THR A 208 1.53 21.44 15.73
CA THR A 208 2.83 22.03 15.37
C THR A 208 3.65 21.11 14.46
N VAL A 209 3.67 19.81 14.72
CA VAL A 209 4.35 18.83 13.84
C VAL A 209 3.74 18.83 12.43
N VAL A 210 2.42 18.97 12.30
CA VAL A 210 1.76 18.99 10.97
C VAL A 210 2.03 20.31 10.22
N MET A 211 2.19 21.44 10.93
CA MET A 211 2.61 22.72 10.34
C MET A 211 3.96 22.62 9.64
N GLU A 212 4.97 22.12 10.38
CA GLU A 212 6.34 21.98 9.89
C GLU A 212 6.41 20.96 8.75
N GLY A 213 5.69 19.84 8.89
CA GLY A 213 5.57 18.83 7.84
C GLY A 213 5.00 19.38 6.52
N ARG A 214 4.02 20.29 6.57
CA ARG A 214 3.44 20.89 5.35
C ARG A 214 4.38 21.91 4.68
N GLN A 215 5.17 22.66 5.44
CA GLN A 215 6.18 23.55 4.86
C GLN A 215 7.25 22.76 4.10
N VAL A 216 7.69 21.62 4.66
CA VAL A 216 8.57 20.68 3.97
C VAL A 216 7.90 20.14 2.71
N ALA A 217 6.62 19.77 2.77
CA ALA A 217 5.86 19.29 1.62
C ALA A 217 5.74 20.32 0.48
N MET A 218 5.57 21.61 0.78
CA MET A 218 5.53 22.68 -0.24
C MET A 218 6.86 22.85 -0.96
N LYS A 219 7.98 22.80 -0.22
CA LYS A 219 9.33 22.82 -0.83
C LYS A 219 9.58 21.58 -1.70
N ILE A 220 9.13 20.41 -1.25
CA ILE A 220 9.15 19.17 -2.04
C ILE A 220 8.34 19.30 -3.33
N PHE A 221 7.15 19.91 -3.26
CA PHE A 221 6.32 20.14 -4.45
C PHE A 221 7.01 21.05 -5.45
N GLU A 222 7.61 22.16 -4.99
CA GLU A 222 8.40 23.05 -5.84
C GLU A 222 9.58 22.29 -6.49
N ASP A 223 10.31 21.50 -5.72
CA ASP A 223 11.39 20.65 -6.22
C ASP A 223 10.91 19.67 -7.31
N TYR A 224 9.72 19.07 -7.16
CA TYR A 224 9.11 18.24 -8.20
C TYR A 224 8.74 19.02 -9.46
N THR A 225 8.13 20.20 -9.32
CA THR A 225 7.76 21.01 -10.50
C THR A 225 8.96 21.41 -11.34
N LYS A 226 10.15 21.55 -10.73
CA LYS A 226 11.41 21.83 -11.44
C LYS A 226 12.07 20.57 -12.01
N SER A 227 11.93 19.41 -11.36
CA SER A 227 12.69 18.19 -11.68
C SER A 227 11.92 17.08 -12.40
N TRP A 228 10.60 17.18 -12.57
CA TRP A 228 9.75 16.09 -13.08
C TRP A 228 10.21 15.49 -14.42
N TYR A 229 10.62 16.31 -15.39
CA TYR A 229 11.08 15.82 -16.70
C TYR A 229 12.35 14.97 -16.58
N TRP A 230 13.29 15.40 -15.73
CA TRP A 230 14.52 14.64 -15.45
C TRP A 230 14.23 13.33 -14.73
N ILE A 231 13.29 13.33 -13.77
CA ILE A 231 12.82 12.11 -13.11
C ILE A 231 12.27 11.12 -14.16
N LEU A 232 11.46 11.60 -15.11
CA LEU A 232 10.92 10.75 -16.17
C LEU A 232 12.00 10.15 -17.09
N ILE A 233 13.03 10.92 -17.45
CA ILE A 233 14.18 10.39 -18.21
C ILE A 233 14.87 9.26 -17.43
N CYS A 234 15.17 9.48 -16.14
CA CYS A 234 15.81 8.45 -15.31
C CYS A 234 14.95 7.18 -15.21
N LEU A 235 13.63 7.31 -15.10
CA LEU A 235 12.70 6.17 -15.11
C LEU A 235 12.67 5.47 -16.48
N LEU A 236 12.76 6.20 -17.58
CA LEU A 236 12.87 5.60 -18.92
C LEU A 236 14.17 4.82 -19.07
N ILE A 237 15.29 5.34 -18.56
CA ILE A 237 16.57 4.60 -18.50
C ILE A 237 16.39 3.31 -17.69
N ALA A 238 15.67 3.34 -16.58
CA ALA A 238 15.37 2.15 -15.78
C ALA A 238 14.58 1.08 -16.57
N VAL A 239 13.62 1.51 -17.41
CA VAL A 239 12.89 0.61 -18.33
C VAL A 239 13.87 -0.05 -19.31
N VAL A 240 14.72 0.73 -19.97
CA VAL A 240 15.68 0.21 -20.95
C VAL A 240 16.67 -0.75 -20.30
N LEU A 241 17.21 -0.40 -19.13
CA LEU A 241 18.10 -1.28 -18.35
C LEU A 241 17.41 -2.58 -17.93
N SER A 242 16.12 -2.52 -17.56
CA SER A 242 15.34 -3.72 -17.23
C SER A 242 15.18 -4.65 -18.42
N LEU A 243 14.91 -4.10 -19.61
CA LEU A 243 14.82 -4.87 -20.85
C LEU A 243 16.16 -5.49 -21.24
N ILE A 244 17.25 -4.71 -21.17
CA ILE A 244 18.60 -5.19 -21.42
C ILE A 244 18.93 -6.34 -20.46
N PHE A 245 18.62 -6.20 -19.17
CA PHE A 245 18.88 -7.25 -18.19
C PHE A 245 18.12 -8.54 -18.50
N ILE A 246 16.85 -8.47 -18.89
CA ILE A 246 16.06 -9.65 -19.29
C ILE A 246 16.67 -10.35 -20.52
N VAL A 247 17.18 -9.58 -21.49
CA VAL A 247 17.89 -10.11 -22.65
C VAL A 247 19.23 -10.72 -22.24
N LEU A 248 19.98 -10.08 -21.34
CA LEU A 248 21.25 -10.60 -20.83
C LEU A 248 21.08 -11.92 -20.05
N LEU A 249 19.97 -12.10 -19.32
CA LEU A 249 19.64 -13.38 -18.67
C LEU A 249 19.62 -14.54 -19.67
N ARG A 250 19.32 -14.30 -20.96
CA ARG A 250 19.36 -15.35 -21.99
C ARG A 250 20.74 -15.98 -22.16
N TYR A 251 21.78 -15.14 -22.11
CA TYR A 251 23.16 -15.54 -22.44
C TYR A 251 23.98 -15.81 -21.17
N LEU A 252 23.75 -15.03 -20.12
CA LEU A 252 24.57 -15.00 -18.92
C LEU A 252 23.91 -15.67 -17.72
N ALA A 253 22.67 -16.18 -17.79
CA ALA A 253 22.00 -16.79 -16.62
C ALA A 253 22.88 -17.83 -15.90
N GLY A 254 23.56 -18.70 -16.66
CA GLY A 254 24.45 -19.70 -16.06
C GLY A 254 25.62 -19.08 -15.30
N ILE A 255 26.32 -18.13 -15.92
CA ILE A 255 27.47 -17.43 -15.31
C ILE A 255 26.99 -16.66 -14.08
N MET A 256 25.87 -15.94 -14.20
CA MET A 256 25.29 -15.17 -13.11
C MET A 256 24.96 -16.06 -11.90
N VAL A 257 24.33 -17.21 -12.10
CA VAL A 257 24.04 -18.16 -11.01
C VAL A 257 25.31 -18.54 -10.26
N TRP A 258 26.37 -18.91 -10.99
CA TRP A 258 27.64 -19.30 -10.37
C TRP A 258 28.36 -18.14 -9.69
N VAL A 259 28.42 -16.97 -10.32
CA VAL A 259 29.03 -15.77 -9.76
C VAL A 259 28.36 -15.41 -8.43
N MET A 260 27.02 -15.49 -8.34
CA MET A 260 26.37 -15.18 -7.08
C MET A 260 26.56 -16.25 -6.03
N ILE A 261 26.59 -17.55 -6.40
CA ILE A 261 26.92 -18.62 -5.46
C ILE A 261 28.28 -18.33 -4.82
N VAL A 262 29.27 -17.97 -5.63
CA VAL A 262 30.61 -17.59 -5.17
C VAL A 262 30.57 -16.33 -4.31
N MET A 263 29.78 -15.32 -4.70
CA MET A 263 29.67 -14.07 -3.94
C MET A 263 29.06 -14.29 -2.54
N VAL A 264 28.02 -15.13 -2.41
CA VAL A 264 27.41 -15.45 -1.10
C VAL A 264 28.42 -16.12 -0.18
N ILE A 265 29.14 -17.13 -0.70
CA ILE A 265 30.24 -17.82 0.00
C ILE A 265 31.30 -16.80 0.45
N ALA A 266 31.69 -15.88 -0.45
CA ALA A 266 32.70 -14.87 -0.14
C ALA A 266 32.25 -13.89 0.96
N VAL A 267 30.99 -13.45 0.95
CA VAL A 267 30.45 -12.52 1.97
C VAL A 267 30.39 -13.18 3.34
N VAL A 268 29.93 -14.44 3.42
CA VAL A 268 29.87 -15.17 4.69
C VAL A 268 31.29 -15.47 5.19
N ALA A 269 32.21 -15.87 4.30
CA ALA A 269 33.62 -16.06 4.64
C ALA A 269 34.27 -14.76 5.15
N TYR A 270 33.99 -13.62 4.52
CA TYR A 270 34.42 -12.31 5.03
C TYR A 270 33.85 -12.02 6.42
N GLY A 271 32.57 -12.33 6.65
CA GLY A 271 31.93 -12.21 7.96
C GLY A 271 32.64 -13.03 9.05
N ILE A 272 33.03 -14.27 8.75
CA ILE A 272 33.80 -15.13 9.66
C ILE A 272 35.16 -14.48 9.98
N VAL A 273 35.87 -14.00 8.96
CA VAL A 273 37.17 -13.33 9.13
C VAL A 273 37.03 -12.06 9.97
N HIS A 274 36.08 -11.19 9.65
CA HIS A 274 35.82 -9.96 10.40
C HIS A 274 35.48 -10.24 11.87
N CYS A 275 34.61 -11.22 12.13
CA CYS A 275 34.28 -11.62 13.50
C CYS A 275 35.50 -12.20 14.23
N SER A 276 36.36 -12.94 13.54
CA SER A 276 37.61 -13.48 14.10
C SER A 276 38.60 -12.37 14.48
N VAL A 277 38.76 -11.36 13.62
CA VAL A 277 39.58 -10.17 13.92
C VAL A 277 39.04 -9.43 15.14
N LYS A 278 37.73 -9.21 15.23
CA LYS A 278 37.11 -8.55 16.40
C LYS A 278 37.23 -9.38 17.68
N TYR A 279 37.07 -10.70 17.60
CA TYR A 279 37.26 -11.60 18.73
C TYR A 279 38.68 -11.51 19.29
N VAL A 280 39.69 -11.48 18.43
CA VAL A 280 41.10 -11.33 18.85
C VAL A 280 41.35 -9.93 19.40
N SER A 281 40.86 -8.87 18.75
CA SER A 281 41.03 -7.49 19.21
C SER A 281 40.40 -7.23 20.58
N LEU A 282 39.30 -7.90 20.92
CA LEU A 282 38.62 -7.77 22.22
C LEU A 282 39.27 -8.63 23.34
N LYS A 283 40.31 -9.43 23.01
CA LYS A 283 41.03 -10.23 24.01
C LYS A 283 41.81 -9.36 25.00
N ASP A 284 42.33 -8.23 24.55
CA ASP A 284 43.20 -7.34 25.32
C ASP A 284 42.44 -6.18 25.99
N THR A 285 41.12 -6.11 25.83
CA THR A 285 40.29 -5.03 26.40
C THR A 285 39.74 -5.46 27.78
N PRO A 286 40.05 -4.73 28.88
CA PRO A 286 39.51 -5.03 30.19
C PRO A 286 37.99 -4.82 30.22
N GLY A 287 37.24 -5.80 30.75
CA GLY A 287 35.77 -5.78 30.80
C GLY A 287 35.04 -6.56 29.69
N ALA A 288 35.74 -6.98 28.63
CA ALA A 288 35.13 -7.74 27.52
C ALA A 288 34.90 -9.25 27.80
N ASN A 289 35.36 -9.74 28.95
CA ASN A 289 35.31 -11.16 29.40
C ASN A 289 34.12 -11.48 30.33
N ILE A 290 33.04 -10.71 30.24
CA ILE A 290 31.80 -10.97 30.98
C ILE A 290 30.96 -12.03 30.28
N THR A 291 30.30 -12.90 31.05
CA THR A 291 29.46 -13.97 30.50
C THR A 291 28.04 -13.48 30.23
N LEU A 292 27.42 -13.94 29.14
CA LEU A 292 26.04 -13.55 28.74
C LEU A 292 25.01 -13.78 29.86
N GLN A 293 25.25 -14.76 30.74
CA GLN A 293 24.37 -15.12 31.85
C GLN A 293 24.42 -14.12 33.01
N GLN A 294 25.50 -13.34 33.14
CA GLN A 294 25.66 -12.31 34.16
C GLN A 294 25.06 -10.95 33.75
N LEU A 295 24.82 -10.74 32.45
CA LEU A 295 24.43 -9.43 31.91
C LEU A 295 22.91 -9.15 31.96
N GLY A 296 22.09 -10.18 32.14
CA GLY A 296 20.63 -10.08 31.98
C GLY A 296 20.21 -9.73 30.54
N PHE A 297 18.91 -9.58 30.31
CA PHE A 297 18.36 -9.17 29.02
C PHE A 297 18.38 -7.63 28.94
N GLN A 298 19.31 -7.06 28.17
CA GLN A 298 19.40 -5.62 27.93
C GLN A 298 18.82 -5.29 26.54
N PRO A 299 18.00 -4.24 26.38
CA PRO A 299 17.42 -3.88 25.09
C PRO A 299 18.42 -3.23 24.11
N ASP A 300 19.60 -2.85 24.59
CA ASP A 300 20.64 -2.24 23.76
C ASP A 300 21.59 -3.29 23.17
N PHE A 301 21.43 -3.56 21.87
CA PHE A 301 22.25 -4.52 21.11
C PHE A 301 23.73 -4.13 21.06
N SER A 302 24.07 -2.85 21.21
CA SER A 302 25.46 -2.39 21.16
C SER A 302 26.31 -2.97 22.29
N VAL A 303 25.71 -3.22 23.46
CA VAL A 303 26.38 -3.81 24.62
C VAL A 303 26.85 -5.23 24.30
N TYR A 304 26.02 -6.03 23.61
CA TYR A 304 26.39 -7.39 23.21
C TYR A 304 27.53 -7.42 22.19
N LEU A 305 27.69 -6.38 21.36
CA LEU A 305 28.79 -6.25 20.39
C LEU A 305 30.15 -5.91 21.03
N HIS A 306 30.18 -5.48 22.29
CA HIS A 306 31.44 -5.26 23.03
C HIS A 306 31.92 -6.51 23.77
N ILE A 307 31.13 -7.59 23.78
CA ILE A 307 31.42 -8.82 24.52
C ILE A 307 32.14 -9.82 23.62
N ARG A 308 33.26 -10.37 24.11
CA ARG A 308 34.07 -11.34 23.38
C ARG A 308 33.30 -12.63 23.03
N GLN A 309 32.46 -13.13 23.95
CA GLN A 309 31.65 -14.34 23.74
C GLN A 309 30.64 -14.21 22.58
N THR A 310 30.10 -13.03 22.35
CA THR A 310 29.14 -12.79 21.26
C THR A 310 29.80 -12.99 19.89
N TRP A 311 31.02 -12.48 19.71
CA TRP A 311 31.76 -12.67 18.46
C TRP A 311 32.15 -14.12 18.23
N LEU A 312 32.48 -14.87 19.29
CA LEU A 312 32.70 -16.32 19.19
C LEU A 312 31.44 -17.06 18.74
N ALA A 313 30.28 -16.71 19.32
CA ALA A 313 29.00 -17.28 18.91
C ALA A 313 28.68 -16.96 17.43
N PHE A 314 28.94 -15.73 16.97
CA PHE A 314 28.79 -15.37 15.57
C PHE A 314 29.71 -16.15 14.65
N ILE A 315 30.98 -16.37 15.01
CA ILE A 315 31.90 -17.21 14.23
C ILE A 315 31.33 -18.62 14.08
N ILE A 316 30.87 -19.24 15.17
CA ILE A 316 30.31 -20.61 15.16
C ILE A 316 29.05 -20.66 14.29
N ILE A 317 28.12 -19.72 14.47
CA ILE A 317 26.86 -19.67 13.71
C ILE A 317 27.15 -19.46 12.21
N LEU A 318 28.03 -18.51 11.86
CA LEU A 318 28.39 -18.24 10.47
C LEU A 318 29.14 -19.41 9.84
N ALA A 319 30.02 -20.10 10.58
CA ALA A 319 30.72 -21.28 10.08
C ALA A 319 29.76 -22.47 9.83
N ILE A 320 28.81 -22.71 10.73
CA ILE A 320 27.76 -23.72 10.54
C ILE A 320 26.89 -23.36 9.33
N LEU A 321 26.50 -22.10 9.22
CA LEU A 321 25.71 -21.60 8.09
C LEU A 321 26.45 -21.80 6.76
N GLU A 322 27.72 -21.43 6.70
CA GLU A 322 28.57 -21.60 5.51
C GLU A 322 28.70 -23.07 5.12
N LEU A 323 28.94 -23.95 6.10
CA LEU A 323 29.01 -25.39 5.88
C LEU A 323 27.67 -25.94 5.33
N ILE A 324 26.54 -25.53 5.92
CA ILE A 324 25.21 -25.92 5.44
C ILE A 324 24.99 -25.43 4.00
N ILE A 325 25.36 -24.20 3.68
CA ILE A 325 25.24 -23.63 2.32
C ILE A 325 26.06 -24.45 1.33
N ILE A 326 27.33 -24.74 1.63
CA ILE A 326 28.20 -25.53 0.76
C ILE A 326 27.63 -26.93 0.55
N ILE A 327 27.19 -27.60 1.63
CA ILE A 327 26.58 -28.93 1.57
C ILE A 327 25.32 -28.90 0.67
N LEU A 328 24.43 -27.93 0.87
CA LEU A 328 23.22 -27.75 0.05
C LEU A 328 23.58 -27.53 -1.43
N LEU A 329 24.58 -26.71 -1.73
CA LEU A 329 25.02 -26.45 -3.11
C LEU A 329 25.57 -27.71 -3.79
N ILE A 330 26.32 -28.54 -3.06
CA ILE A 330 26.85 -29.81 -3.58
C ILE A 330 25.69 -30.77 -3.88
N PHE A 331 24.78 -30.98 -2.92
CA PHE A 331 23.64 -31.90 -3.11
C PHE A 331 22.65 -31.43 -4.18
N LEU A 332 22.43 -30.12 -4.30
CA LEU A 332 21.46 -29.55 -5.23
C LEU A 332 22.06 -29.18 -6.59
N ARG A 333 23.36 -29.40 -6.82
CA ARG A 333 24.07 -29.03 -8.07
C ARG A 333 23.34 -29.47 -9.34
N ASN A 334 22.86 -30.71 -9.39
CA ASN A 334 22.13 -31.23 -10.55
C ASN A 334 20.75 -30.57 -10.72
N ARG A 335 20.09 -30.21 -9.61
CA ARG A 335 18.81 -29.50 -9.62
C ARG A 335 18.99 -28.05 -10.05
N ILE A 336 20.04 -27.38 -9.59
CA ILE A 336 20.41 -26.02 -9.99
C ILE A 336 20.65 -25.96 -11.49
N ARG A 337 21.33 -26.96 -12.08
CA ARG A 337 21.51 -27.04 -13.55
C ARG A 337 20.18 -27.09 -14.31
N ILE A 338 19.20 -27.85 -13.83
CA ILE A 338 17.85 -27.90 -14.42
C ILE A 338 17.19 -26.52 -14.32
N ALA A 339 17.24 -25.88 -13.15
CA ALA A 339 16.67 -24.55 -12.94
C ALA A 339 17.30 -23.51 -13.89
N VAL A 340 18.62 -23.52 -14.05
CA VAL A 340 19.35 -22.62 -14.97
C VAL A 340 18.89 -22.82 -16.43
N GLU A 341 18.74 -24.06 -16.89
CA GLU A 341 18.27 -24.31 -18.25
C GLU A 341 16.80 -23.90 -18.43
N LEU A 342 15.95 -24.14 -17.44
CA LEU A 342 14.56 -23.67 -17.51
C LEU A 342 14.47 -22.15 -17.54
N MET A 343 15.31 -21.44 -16.77
CA MET A 343 15.38 -19.98 -16.82
C MET A 343 15.82 -19.48 -18.21
N LYS A 344 16.80 -20.14 -18.85
CA LYS A 344 17.19 -19.80 -20.23
C LYS A 344 16.03 -20.00 -21.21
N GLU A 345 15.25 -21.06 -21.05
CA GLU A 345 14.03 -21.28 -21.86
C GLU A 345 12.93 -20.25 -21.56
N ALA A 346 12.77 -19.82 -20.31
CA ALA A 346 11.84 -18.74 -19.95
C ALA A 346 12.23 -17.41 -20.60
N SER A 347 13.52 -17.07 -20.60
CA SER A 347 14.02 -15.88 -21.31
C SER A 347 13.74 -15.96 -22.83
N ARG A 348 13.87 -17.14 -23.44
CA ARG A 348 13.49 -17.36 -24.85
C ARG A 348 11.98 -17.20 -25.05
N ALA A 349 11.14 -17.75 -24.17
CA ALA A 349 9.69 -17.64 -24.25
C ALA A 349 9.21 -16.19 -24.15
N VAL A 350 9.77 -15.41 -23.22
CA VAL A 350 9.56 -13.95 -23.16
C VAL A 350 9.99 -13.27 -24.46
N GLY A 351 11.09 -13.74 -25.07
CA GLY A 351 11.53 -13.43 -26.43
C GLY A 351 10.44 -13.51 -27.51
N TYR A 352 9.66 -14.58 -27.51
CA TYR A 352 8.56 -14.80 -28.46
C TYR A 352 7.28 -14.05 -28.08
N VAL A 353 7.06 -13.81 -26.78
CA VAL A 353 5.90 -13.09 -26.25
C VAL A 353 6.32 -11.71 -25.72
N MET A 354 7.03 -10.91 -26.53
CA MET A 354 7.58 -9.62 -26.08
C MET A 354 6.50 -8.65 -25.55
N SER A 355 5.29 -8.71 -26.09
CA SER A 355 4.15 -7.92 -25.61
C SER A 355 3.78 -8.20 -24.15
N SER A 356 4.14 -9.36 -23.61
CA SER A 356 3.94 -9.71 -22.19
C SER A 356 4.64 -8.73 -21.24
N LEU A 357 5.76 -8.12 -21.65
CA LEU A 357 6.54 -7.19 -20.82
C LEU A 357 5.81 -5.88 -20.55
N PHE A 358 4.86 -5.49 -21.41
CA PHE A 358 4.01 -4.32 -21.23
C PHE A 358 2.71 -4.63 -20.47
N TYR A 359 2.39 -5.90 -20.23
CA TYR A 359 1.19 -6.32 -19.52
C TYR A 359 1.07 -5.78 -18.08
N PRO A 360 2.16 -5.58 -17.31
CA PRO A 360 2.09 -4.91 -16.01
C PRO A 360 1.47 -3.50 -16.07
N ILE A 361 1.65 -2.77 -17.18
CA ILE A 361 1.04 -1.43 -17.37
C ILE A 361 -0.48 -1.55 -17.44
N PHE A 362 -0.98 -2.54 -18.18
CA PHE A 362 -2.40 -2.84 -18.25
C PHE A 362 -2.98 -3.25 -16.89
N THR A 363 -2.28 -4.12 -16.16
CA THR A 363 -2.67 -4.52 -14.79
C THR A 363 -2.68 -3.31 -13.85
N PHE A 364 -1.66 -2.45 -13.91
CA PHE A 364 -1.56 -1.25 -13.08
C PHE A 364 -2.72 -0.28 -13.37
N PHE A 365 -3.02 -0.03 -14.65
CA PHE A 365 -4.15 0.80 -15.05
C PHE A 365 -5.48 0.30 -14.46
N LEU A 366 -5.76 -1.01 -14.56
CA LEU A 366 -6.96 -1.60 -13.97
C LEU A 366 -6.98 -1.48 -12.43
N LEU A 367 -5.84 -1.70 -11.76
CA LEU A 367 -5.75 -1.51 -10.30
C LEU A 367 -5.96 -0.04 -9.90
N THR A 368 -5.44 0.91 -10.67
CA THR A 368 -5.68 2.34 -10.44
C THR A 368 -7.16 2.68 -10.51
N ILE A 369 -7.89 2.12 -11.49
CA ILE A 369 -9.36 2.29 -11.58
C ILE A 369 -10.04 1.75 -10.31
N VAL A 370 -9.67 0.55 -9.86
CA VAL A 370 -10.24 -0.06 -8.65
C VAL A 370 -9.93 0.78 -7.40
N ILE A 371 -8.70 1.25 -7.24
CA ILE A 371 -8.28 2.10 -6.10
C ILE A 371 -9.02 3.45 -6.14
N ALA A 372 -9.12 4.08 -7.31
CA ALA A 372 -9.79 5.36 -7.47
C ALA A 372 -11.29 5.23 -7.14
N TYR A 373 -11.97 4.21 -7.69
CA TYR A 373 -13.37 3.95 -7.41
C TYR A 373 -13.63 3.72 -5.92
N TRP A 374 -12.80 2.88 -5.27
CA TRP A 374 -12.87 2.64 -3.83
C TRP A 374 -12.66 3.92 -3.02
N GLY A 375 -11.63 4.70 -3.34
CA GLY A 375 -11.26 5.92 -2.61
C GLY A 375 -12.33 7.00 -2.71
N VAL A 376 -12.85 7.25 -3.91
CA VAL A 376 -13.96 8.20 -4.12
C VAL A 376 -15.19 7.72 -3.36
N THR A 377 -15.61 6.47 -3.52
CA THR A 377 -16.78 5.92 -2.81
C THR A 377 -16.61 5.99 -1.29
N ALA A 378 -15.41 5.73 -0.76
CA ALA A 378 -15.12 5.80 0.67
C ALA A 378 -15.29 7.23 1.23
N VAL A 379 -14.77 8.24 0.52
CA VAL A 379 -14.89 9.67 0.89
C VAL A 379 -16.34 10.13 0.85
N PHE A 380 -17.08 9.74 -0.19
CA PHE A 380 -18.50 10.12 -0.30
C PHE A 380 -19.35 9.43 0.77
N LEU A 381 -19.13 8.14 1.03
CA LEU A 381 -19.81 7.43 2.13
C LEU A 381 -19.47 8.04 3.51
N SER A 382 -18.24 8.49 3.74
CA SER A 382 -17.88 9.09 5.04
C SER A 382 -18.47 10.49 5.24
N THR A 383 -18.87 11.15 4.16
CA THR A 383 -19.46 12.51 4.15
C THR A 383 -20.98 12.51 3.96
N SER A 384 -21.60 11.35 3.82
CA SER A 384 -23.04 11.24 3.57
C SER A 384 -23.91 11.55 4.79
N SER A 385 -23.33 11.70 5.98
CA SER A 385 -24.08 12.04 7.20
C SER A 385 -24.60 13.49 7.21
N GLU A 386 -25.84 13.69 7.63
CA GLU A 386 -26.51 15.00 7.74
C GLU A 386 -26.14 15.76 9.02
N PRO A 387 -26.19 17.10 9.04
CA PRO A 387 -25.93 17.86 10.26
C PRO A 387 -27.09 17.77 11.24
N VAL A 388 -26.84 17.21 12.43
CA VAL A 388 -27.81 17.15 13.53
C VAL A 388 -27.51 18.27 14.51
N TYR A 389 -28.52 19.09 14.81
CA TYR A 389 -28.44 20.17 15.79
C TYR A 389 -29.16 19.77 17.08
N LYS A 390 -28.59 20.15 18.23
CA LYS A 390 -29.16 19.87 19.55
C LYS A 390 -29.25 21.13 20.41
N VAL A 391 -30.16 21.09 21.36
CA VAL A 391 -30.34 22.15 22.36
C VAL A 391 -29.26 22.06 23.43
N PHE A 392 -28.41 23.08 23.52
CA PHE A 392 -27.38 23.24 24.55
C PHE A 392 -27.81 24.29 25.57
N ASN A 393 -27.65 23.97 26.86
CA ASN A 393 -27.84 24.87 27.98
C ASN A 393 -26.79 24.56 29.05
N GLU A 394 -26.32 25.59 29.77
CA GLU A 394 -25.37 25.44 30.89
C GLU A 394 -26.08 24.93 32.17
N THR A 395 -27.40 25.16 32.28
CA THR A 395 -28.25 24.62 33.34
C THR A 395 -29.05 23.40 32.87
N VAL A 396 -29.40 22.49 33.79
CA VAL A 396 -30.21 21.31 33.47
C VAL A 396 -31.63 21.77 33.15
N CYS A 397 -32.05 21.62 31.88
CA CYS A 397 -33.40 21.92 31.40
C CYS A 397 -34.07 20.67 30.83
N SER A 398 -35.40 20.66 30.77
CA SER A 398 -36.21 19.54 30.26
C SER A 398 -35.87 19.16 28.82
N HIS A 399 -35.60 20.14 27.96
CA HIS A 399 -35.26 19.93 26.54
C HIS A 399 -33.76 19.86 26.24
N ALA A 400 -32.91 19.78 27.28
CA ALA A 400 -31.47 19.73 27.07
C ALA A 400 -31.07 18.45 26.30
N ARG A 401 -30.27 18.62 25.23
CA ARG A 401 -29.78 17.55 24.32
C ARG A 401 -30.82 16.95 23.36
N GLU A 402 -32.03 17.49 23.31
CA GLU A 402 -32.99 17.15 22.25
C GLU A 402 -32.59 17.73 20.90
N THR A 403 -33.05 17.11 19.81
CA THR A 403 -32.78 17.57 18.44
C THR A 403 -33.64 18.79 18.11
N CYS A 404 -33.03 19.78 17.47
CA CYS A 404 -33.68 21.04 17.10
C CYS A 404 -33.37 21.40 15.66
N ILE A 405 -34.24 22.19 15.04
CA ILE A 405 -34.02 22.75 13.70
C ILE A 405 -33.70 24.24 13.89
N PRO A 406 -32.50 24.72 13.53
CA PRO A 406 -32.08 26.10 13.79
C PRO A 406 -33.07 27.16 13.29
N GLU A 407 -33.67 26.95 12.12
CA GLU A 407 -34.60 27.89 11.49
C GLU A 407 -35.87 28.12 12.30
N ASN A 408 -36.39 27.08 12.96
CA ASN A 408 -37.64 27.14 13.73
C ASN A 408 -37.41 27.26 15.24
N PHE A 409 -36.15 27.23 15.69
CA PHE A 409 -35.83 27.14 17.12
C PHE A 409 -36.28 28.37 17.90
N THR A 410 -36.13 29.57 17.35
CA THR A 410 -36.51 30.83 18.01
C THR A 410 -38.02 30.95 18.30
N LEU A 411 -38.84 30.25 17.52
CA LEU A 411 -40.31 30.22 17.63
C LEU A 411 -40.83 28.95 18.32
N SER A 412 -39.94 28.01 18.64
CA SER A 412 -40.31 26.72 19.22
C SER A 412 -40.58 26.81 20.72
N ASN A 413 -41.49 25.96 21.21
CA ASN A 413 -41.74 25.83 22.66
C ASN A 413 -40.47 25.48 23.44
N MET A 414 -39.51 24.80 22.81
CA MET A 414 -38.21 24.47 23.40
C MET A 414 -37.41 25.71 23.83
N LYS A 415 -37.51 26.82 23.09
CA LYS A 415 -36.85 28.09 23.43
C LYS A 415 -37.60 28.85 24.53
N THR A 416 -38.93 28.75 24.54
CA THR A 416 -39.78 29.33 25.58
C THR A 416 -39.56 28.64 26.94
N ASP A 417 -39.44 27.31 26.93
CA ASP A 417 -39.24 26.50 28.13
C ASP A 417 -37.80 26.57 28.65
N CYS A 418 -36.82 26.79 27.76
CA CYS A 418 -35.41 26.99 28.11
C CYS A 418 -34.89 28.32 27.53
N PRO A 419 -35.12 29.48 28.19
CA PRO A 419 -34.80 30.79 27.62
C PRO A 419 -33.31 31.01 27.31
N GLN A 420 -32.43 30.40 28.11
CA GLN A 420 -30.97 30.46 27.94
C GLN A 420 -30.40 29.37 27.03
N SER A 421 -31.24 28.59 26.33
CA SER A 421 -30.76 27.52 25.46
C SER A 421 -30.45 27.98 24.04
N GLU A 422 -29.47 27.32 23.41
CA GLU A 422 -29.09 27.53 22.01
C GLU A 422 -29.20 26.24 21.23
N CYS A 423 -29.72 26.30 20.00
CA CYS A 423 -29.68 25.18 19.07
C CYS A 423 -28.35 25.20 18.32
N LEU A 424 -27.41 24.35 18.74
CA LEU A 424 -26.07 24.28 18.16
C LEU A 424 -25.88 22.97 17.42
N PHE A 425 -25.04 23.00 16.38
CA PHE A 425 -24.62 21.80 15.68
C PHE A 425 -24.00 20.81 16.67
N ALA A 426 -24.43 19.54 16.64
CA ALA A 426 -24.04 18.51 17.61
C ALA A 426 -23.20 17.37 17.00
N PHE A 427 -23.51 16.87 15.81
CA PHE A 427 -22.65 15.96 15.06
C PHE A 427 -23.25 15.70 13.68
N TYR A 428 -22.45 15.13 12.78
CA TYR A 428 -22.97 14.60 11.52
C TYR A 428 -23.56 13.20 11.75
N GLY A 429 -24.86 13.03 11.58
CA GLY A 429 -25.59 11.77 11.73
C GLY A 429 -26.83 11.75 10.84
N GLY A 430 -27.67 10.73 10.96
CA GLY A 430 -28.95 10.71 10.23
C GLY A 430 -29.84 9.57 10.71
N GLU A 431 -31.15 9.78 10.65
CA GLU A 431 -32.12 8.80 11.14
C GLU A 431 -32.66 7.87 10.04
N THR A 432 -32.38 8.18 8.77
CA THR A 432 -32.87 7.37 7.65
C THR A 432 -32.25 5.97 7.64
N PRO A 433 -32.91 4.96 7.05
CA PRO A 433 -32.36 3.60 6.96
C PRO A 433 -30.96 3.56 6.35
N TYR A 434 -30.72 4.38 5.32
CA TYR A 434 -29.41 4.54 4.69
C TYR A 434 -28.31 4.91 5.70
N HIS A 435 -28.55 5.90 6.55
CA HIS A 435 -27.60 6.36 7.57
C HIS A 435 -27.28 5.28 8.62
N LYS A 436 -28.27 4.45 8.98
CA LYS A 436 -28.07 3.31 9.89
C LYS A 436 -27.16 2.23 9.28
N TYR A 437 -27.20 2.04 7.96
CA TYR A 437 -26.39 1.04 7.25
C TYR A 437 -25.05 1.59 6.71
N LEU A 438 -24.69 2.85 6.93
CA LEU A 438 -23.43 3.45 6.44
C LEU A 438 -22.18 2.63 6.81
N ILE A 439 -22.11 2.14 8.05
CA ILE A 439 -20.99 1.32 8.52
C ILE A 439 -20.89 0.03 7.70
N PHE A 440 -22.03 -0.63 7.43
CA PHE A 440 -22.07 -1.83 6.60
C PHE A 440 -21.64 -1.52 5.16
N LEU A 441 -22.10 -0.41 4.58
CA LEU A 441 -21.69 0.03 3.25
C LEU A 441 -20.18 0.31 3.16
N GLN A 442 -19.57 0.86 4.21
CA GLN A 442 -18.11 1.04 4.28
C GLN A 442 -17.37 -0.29 4.32
N PHE A 443 -17.83 -1.26 5.12
CA PHE A 443 -17.25 -2.62 5.11
C PHE A 443 -17.42 -3.31 3.76
N TYR A 444 -18.59 -3.16 3.14
CA TYR A 444 -18.87 -3.68 1.80
C TYR A 444 -17.93 -3.06 0.75
N ASN A 445 -17.72 -1.74 0.80
CA ASN A 445 -16.78 -1.04 -0.09
C ASN A 445 -15.34 -1.55 0.05
N VAL A 446 -14.85 -1.74 1.29
CA VAL A 446 -13.52 -2.31 1.54
C VAL A 446 -13.44 -3.76 1.07
N PHE A 447 -14.49 -4.56 1.29
CA PHE A 447 -14.53 -5.96 0.86
C PHE A 447 -14.45 -6.09 -0.67
N LEU A 448 -15.26 -5.31 -1.40
CA LEU A 448 -15.26 -5.27 -2.86
C LEU A 448 -13.93 -4.76 -3.42
N PHE A 449 -13.27 -3.80 -2.75
CA PHE A 449 -11.92 -3.36 -3.13
C PHE A 449 -10.92 -4.52 -3.14
N PHE A 450 -10.82 -5.29 -2.04
CA PHE A 450 -9.92 -6.45 -1.98
C PHE A 450 -10.28 -7.49 -3.03
N TRP A 451 -11.57 -7.77 -3.24
CA TRP A 451 -11.99 -8.75 -4.23
C TRP A 451 -11.65 -8.32 -5.66
N CYS A 452 -11.96 -7.08 -6.05
CA CYS A 452 -11.65 -6.54 -7.37
C CYS A 452 -10.14 -6.45 -7.62
N ALA A 453 -9.35 -6.00 -6.64
CA ALA A 453 -7.90 -5.91 -6.77
C ALA A 453 -7.25 -7.31 -6.96
N ASN A 454 -7.72 -8.30 -6.21
CA ASN A 454 -7.27 -9.69 -6.38
C ASN A 454 -7.74 -10.28 -7.71
N PHE A 455 -8.95 -9.94 -8.17
CA PHE A 455 -9.47 -10.37 -9.47
C PHE A 455 -8.60 -9.84 -10.63
N VAL A 456 -8.24 -8.55 -10.61
CA VAL A 456 -7.35 -7.95 -11.61
C VAL A 456 -5.98 -8.62 -11.60
N THR A 457 -5.43 -8.92 -10.42
CA THR A 457 -4.16 -9.64 -10.29
C THR A 457 -4.26 -11.07 -10.83
N ALA A 458 -5.33 -11.79 -10.52
CA ALA A 458 -5.60 -13.15 -11.01
C ALA A 458 -5.75 -13.17 -12.54
N LEU A 459 -6.47 -12.21 -13.11
CA LEU A 459 -6.63 -12.05 -14.55
C LEU A 459 -5.27 -11.91 -15.23
N GLY A 460 -4.36 -11.13 -14.64
CA GLY A 460 -3.01 -10.98 -15.16
C GLY A 460 -2.17 -12.25 -15.10
N GLN A 461 -2.21 -12.96 -13.97
CA GLN A 461 -1.50 -14.23 -13.82
C GLN A 461 -1.98 -15.27 -14.83
N MET A 462 -3.30 -15.44 -14.98
CA MET A 462 -3.86 -16.44 -15.89
C MET A 462 -3.64 -16.07 -17.37
N THR A 463 -3.72 -14.79 -17.72
CA THR A 463 -3.45 -14.31 -19.08
C THR A 463 -2.02 -14.59 -19.50
N LEU A 464 -1.04 -14.25 -18.65
CA LEU A 464 0.37 -14.54 -18.88
C LEU A 464 0.63 -16.05 -18.94
N ALA A 465 0.07 -16.82 -18.00
CA ALA A 465 0.20 -18.27 -17.99
C ALA A 465 -0.33 -18.92 -19.27
N GLY A 466 -1.52 -18.50 -19.74
CA GLY A 466 -2.07 -19.04 -20.98
C GLY A 466 -1.24 -18.70 -22.23
N ALA A 467 -0.60 -17.53 -22.27
CA ALA A 467 0.29 -17.15 -23.36
C ALA A 467 1.59 -17.98 -23.36
N PHE A 468 2.24 -18.13 -22.20
CA PHE A 468 3.47 -18.92 -22.08
C PHE A 468 3.24 -20.43 -22.19
N ALA A 469 2.10 -20.93 -21.74
CA ALA A 469 1.69 -22.32 -21.98
C ALA A 469 1.49 -22.58 -23.47
N SER A 470 0.86 -21.64 -24.20
CA SER A 470 0.72 -21.75 -25.66
C SER A 470 2.10 -21.81 -26.35
N TYR A 471 3.09 -21.05 -25.86
CA TYR A 471 4.47 -21.16 -26.34
C TYR A 471 5.08 -22.52 -26.02
N TYR A 472 4.95 -23.04 -24.80
CA TYR A 472 5.58 -24.30 -24.40
C TYR A 472 5.10 -25.47 -25.26
N TRP A 473 3.77 -25.60 -25.39
CA TRP A 473 3.12 -26.75 -26.04
C TRP A 473 3.06 -26.65 -27.58
N ALA A 474 3.41 -25.51 -28.18
CA ALA A 474 3.48 -25.37 -29.64
C ALA A 474 4.60 -26.24 -30.23
N PRO A 475 4.30 -27.22 -31.11
CA PRO A 475 5.33 -28.06 -31.74
C PRO A 475 6.28 -27.25 -32.61
N ASN A 476 5.74 -26.35 -33.45
CA ASN A 476 6.50 -25.39 -34.23
C ASN A 476 6.23 -23.96 -33.75
N LYS A 477 7.20 -23.39 -33.02
CA LYS A 477 7.08 -22.06 -32.39
C LYS A 477 6.77 -20.93 -33.38
N THR A 478 7.16 -21.08 -34.65
CA THR A 478 6.96 -20.04 -35.69
C THR A 478 5.61 -20.12 -36.40
N LYS A 479 4.99 -21.31 -36.47
CA LYS A 479 3.76 -21.55 -37.24
C LYS A 479 2.53 -21.77 -36.36
N ASP A 480 2.70 -22.41 -35.21
CA ASP A 480 1.57 -22.84 -34.37
C ASP A 480 1.24 -21.81 -33.27
N MET A 481 1.99 -20.70 -33.21
CA MET A 481 1.79 -19.65 -32.23
C MET A 481 0.80 -18.61 -32.77
N PRO A 482 -0.24 -18.23 -32.01
CA PRO A 482 -1.17 -17.19 -32.44
C PRO A 482 -0.44 -15.85 -32.62
N ALA A 483 -0.85 -15.05 -33.62
CA ALA A 483 -0.22 -13.76 -33.92
C ALA A 483 -0.21 -12.79 -32.72
N PHE A 484 -1.27 -12.83 -31.90
CA PHE A 484 -1.39 -12.06 -30.65
C PHE A 484 -1.66 -12.99 -29.45
N PRO A 485 -0.63 -13.69 -28.93
CA PRO A 485 -0.79 -14.71 -27.90
C PRO A 485 -1.39 -14.16 -26.59
N LEU A 486 -1.02 -12.93 -26.24
CA LEU A 486 -1.47 -12.27 -25.02
C LEU A 486 -2.96 -11.90 -25.09
N CYS A 487 -3.39 -11.26 -26.18
CA CYS A 487 -4.79 -10.88 -26.40
C CYS A 487 -5.69 -12.11 -26.56
N ALA A 488 -5.22 -13.14 -27.27
CA ALA A 488 -5.94 -14.41 -27.38
C ALA A 488 -6.11 -15.09 -26.01
N SER A 489 -5.05 -15.09 -25.19
CA SER A 489 -5.10 -15.62 -23.82
C SER A 489 -6.08 -14.82 -22.94
N LEU A 490 -5.99 -13.48 -22.97
CA LEU A 490 -6.88 -12.58 -22.23
C LEU A 490 -8.36 -12.81 -22.60
N GLY A 491 -8.65 -12.92 -23.90
CA GLY A 491 -9.99 -13.20 -24.40
C GLY A 491 -10.53 -14.54 -23.88
N ARG A 492 -9.70 -15.60 -23.89
CA ARG A 492 -10.08 -16.90 -23.31
C ARG A 492 -10.31 -16.80 -21.80
N SER A 493 -9.47 -16.05 -21.09
CA SER A 493 -9.59 -15.84 -19.65
C SER A 493 -10.90 -15.17 -19.27
N LEU A 494 -11.28 -14.10 -19.95
CA LEU A 494 -12.51 -13.36 -19.69
C LEU A 494 -13.76 -14.11 -20.17
N ARG A 495 -13.69 -14.77 -21.33
CA ARG A 495 -14.86 -15.44 -21.92
C ARG A 495 -15.23 -16.73 -21.19
N TYR A 496 -14.25 -17.56 -20.84
CA TYR A 496 -14.52 -18.91 -20.32
C TYR A 496 -14.22 -19.05 -18.83
N HIS A 497 -13.30 -18.25 -18.27
CA HIS A 497 -12.71 -18.55 -16.96
C HIS A 497 -12.86 -17.43 -15.92
N THR A 498 -13.74 -16.45 -16.18
CA THR A 498 -14.07 -15.38 -15.21
C THR A 498 -14.57 -15.94 -13.89
N GLY A 499 -15.33 -17.05 -13.89
CA GLY A 499 -15.78 -17.70 -12.66
C GLY A 499 -14.63 -18.23 -11.80
N SER A 500 -13.64 -18.88 -12.41
CA SER A 500 -12.47 -19.40 -11.69
C SER A 500 -11.60 -18.27 -11.12
N LEU A 501 -11.44 -17.18 -11.87
CA LEU A 501 -10.77 -15.96 -11.40
C LEU A 501 -11.50 -15.33 -10.21
N ALA A 502 -12.83 -15.21 -10.31
CA ALA A 502 -13.68 -14.66 -9.26
C ALA A 502 -13.63 -15.52 -7.98
N PHE A 503 -13.67 -16.84 -8.10
CA PHE A 503 -13.63 -17.74 -6.96
C PHE A 503 -12.27 -17.72 -6.24
N GLY A 504 -11.16 -17.84 -6.98
CA GLY A 504 -9.82 -17.78 -6.37
C GLY A 504 -9.54 -16.42 -5.73
N SER A 505 -9.94 -15.32 -6.38
CA SER A 505 -9.79 -13.97 -5.82
C SER A 505 -10.69 -13.71 -4.61
N LEU A 506 -11.88 -14.32 -4.54
CA LEU A 506 -12.77 -14.23 -3.38
C LEU A 506 -12.15 -14.87 -2.14
N ILE A 507 -11.60 -16.09 -2.26
CA ILE A 507 -10.93 -16.78 -1.14
C ILE A 507 -9.79 -15.90 -0.60
N LEU A 508 -8.98 -15.34 -1.49
CA LEU A 508 -7.87 -14.47 -1.11
C LEU A 508 -8.35 -13.18 -0.43
N ALA A 509 -9.41 -12.56 -0.94
CA ALA A 509 -9.98 -11.34 -0.36
C ALA A 509 -10.50 -11.56 1.07
N ILE A 510 -11.19 -12.68 1.32
CA ILE A 510 -11.68 -13.04 2.66
C ILE A 510 -10.52 -13.15 3.66
N VAL A 511 -9.45 -13.86 3.29
CA VAL A 511 -8.27 -14.04 4.15
C VAL A 511 -7.58 -12.69 4.43
N GLN A 512 -7.48 -11.82 3.42
CA GLN A 512 -6.87 -10.49 3.58
C GLN A 512 -7.69 -9.59 4.51
N ILE A 513 -9.02 -9.63 4.42
CA ILE A 513 -9.88 -8.82 5.29
C ILE A 513 -9.79 -9.28 6.74
N ILE A 514 -9.77 -10.59 6.99
CA ILE A 514 -9.57 -11.12 8.34
C ILE A 514 -8.22 -10.64 8.89
N ARG A 515 -7.15 -10.67 8.08
CA ARG A 515 -5.84 -10.16 8.48
C ARG A 515 -5.87 -8.67 8.82
N VAL A 516 -6.47 -7.84 7.96
CA VAL A 516 -6.61 -6.39 8.21
C VAL A 516 -7.42 -6.13 9.49
N LEU A 517 -8.49 -6.90 9.71
CA LEU A 517 -9.30 -6.79 10.93
C LEU A 517 -8.50 -7.17 12.19
N LEU A 518 -7.68 -8.23 12.14
CA LEU A 518 -6.79 -8.60 13.25
C LEU A 518 -5.74 -7.52 13.53
N GLU A 519 -5.20 -6.88 12.50
CA GLU A 519 -4.28 -5.73 12.65
C GLU A 519 -4.99 -4.52 13.27
N TYR A 520 -6.22 -4.22 12.85
CA TYR A 520 -7.06 -3.15 13.42
C TYR A 520 -7.39 -3.41 14.91
N ILE A 521 -7.83 -4.62 15.24
CA ILE A 521 -8.18 -5.01 16.62
C ILE A 521 -6.97 -4.88 17.54
N ASP A 522 -5.80 -5.37 17.12
CA ASP A 522 -4.57 -5.25 17.89
C ASP A 522 -4.18 -3.78 18.11
N HIS A 523 -4.32 -2.93 17.08
CA HIS A 523 -4.08 -1.50 17.24
C HIS A 523 -5.01 -0.87 18.28
N LYS A 524 -6.29 -1.23 18.26
CA LYS A 524 -7.30 -0.70 19.19
C LYS A 524 -7.12 -1.23 20.62
N LEU A 525 -6.60 -2.44 20.78
CA LEU A 525 -6.33 -3.08 22.07
C LEU A 525 -4.95 -2.75 22.66
N LYS A 526 -4.15 -1.87 22.04
CA LYS A 526 -2.86 -1.43 22.60
C LYS A 526 -2.99 -0.82 24.01
N GLY A 527 -4.14 -0.20 24.33
CA GLY A 527 -4.43 0.35 25.66
C GLY A 527 -4.88 -0.69 26.71
N ALA A 528 -5.28 -1.89 26.30
CA ALA A 528 -5.75 -2.94 27.19
C ALA A 528 -4.59 -3.86 27.64
N GLN A 529 -4.51 -4.18 28.93
CA GLN A 529 -3.39 -4.92 29.54
C GLN A 529 -3.65 -6.44 29.71
N ASN A 530 -4.45 -7.07 28.85
CA ASN A 530 -4.68 -8.51 28.92
C ASN A 530 -3.60 -9.30 28.15
N LYS A 531 -2.69 -9.96 28.87
CA LYS A 531 -1.57 -10.73 28.29
C LYS A 531 -2.04 -11.89 27.41
N PHE A 532 -3.13 -12.59 27.78
CA PHE A 532 -3.66 -13.72 27.00
C PHE A 532 -4.22 -13.26 25.65
N ALA A 533 -4.97 -12.16 25.64
CA ALA A 533 -5.51 -11.59 24.40
C ALA A 533 -4.38 -11.15 23.43
N LYS A 534 -3.31 -10.55 23.95
CA LYS A 534 -2.12 -10.18 23.15
C LYS A 534 -1.42 -11.42 22.56
N PHE A 535 -1.28 -12.49 23.34
CA PHE A 535 -0.71 -13.76 22.85
C PHE A 535 -1.59 -14.38 21.75
N LEU A 536 -2.90 -14.46 21.96
CA LEU A 536 -3.84 -15.01 20.97
C LEU A 536 -3.85 -14.20 19.66
N LEU A 537 -3.86 -12.87 19.75
CA LEU A 537 -3.79 -12.00 18.56
C LEU A 537 -2.48 -12.16 17.80
N CYS A 538 -1.35 -12.32 18.51
CA CYS A 538 -0.06 -12.60 17.88
C CYS A 538 -0.10 -13.93 17.11
N CYS A 539 -0.64 -14.99 17.71
CA CYS A 539 -0.80 -16.30 17.09
C CYS A 539 -1.70 -16.24 15.85
N LEU A 540 -2.89 -15.62 15.96
CA LEU A 540 -3.83 -15.47 14.84
C LEU A 540 -3.23 -14.67 13.69
N LYS A 541 -2.53 -13.56 13.98
CA LYS A 541 -1.83 -12.77 12.95
C LYS A 541 -0.81 -13.60 12.19
N CYS A 542 0.00 -14.39 12.90
CA CYS A 542 0.97 -15.29 12.28
C CYS A 542 0.28 -16.34 11.40
N CYS A 543 -0.75 -17.01 11.92
CA CYS A 543 -1.52 -18.03 11.19
C CYS A 543 -2.18 -17.47 9.92
N PHE A 544 -2.83 -16.32 10.00
CA PHE A 544 -3.48 -15.68 8.84
C PHE A 544 -2.47 -15.11 7.85
N TRP A 545 -1.30 -14.66 8.30
CA TRP A 545 -0.20 -14.30 7.41
C TRP A 545 0.33 -15.52 6.63
N CYS A 546 0.53 -16.65 7.31
CA CYS A 546 0.91 -17.92 6.65
C CYS A 546 -0.19 -18.40 5.69
N LEU A 547 -1.46 -18.33 6.08
CA LEU A 547 -2.60 -18.70 5.23
C LEU A 547 -2.68 -17.82 3.99
N GLU A 548 -2.52 -16.50 4.11
CA GLU A 548 -2.51 -15.59 2.96
C GLU A 548 -1.39 -15.98 1.96
N LYS A 549 -0.20 -16.30 2.46
CA LYS A 549 0.92 -16.75 1.62
C LYS A 549 0.62 -18.08 0.93
N PHE A 550 0.06 -19.04 1.66
CA PHE A 550 -0.32 -20.34 1.12
C PHE A 550 -1.43 -20.22 0.05
N ILE A 551 -2.48 -19.44 0.30
CA ILE A 551 -3.56 -19.21 -0.67
C ILE A 551 -3.03 -18.48 -1.91
N LYS A 552 -2.14 -17.49 -1.76
CA LYS A 552 -1.48 -16.85 -2.92
C LYS A 552 -0.70 -17.85 -3.76
N PHE A 553 0.05 -18.75 -3.13
CA PHE A 553 0.77 -19.82 -3.81
C PHE A 553 -0.19 -20.78 -4.53
N LEU A 554 -1.24 -21.24 -3.85
CA LEU A 554 -2.22 -22.16 -4.42
C LEU A 554 -2.96 -21.53 -5.60
N ASN A 555 -3.48 -20.31 -5.45
CA ASN A 555 -4.19 -19.58 -6.49
C ASN A 555 -3.32 -19.41 -7.75
N ARG A 556 -2.07 -18.97 -7.57
CA ARG A 556 -1.14 -18.73 -8.69
C ARG A 556 -0.95 -19.99 -9.53
N ASN A 557 -0.71 -21.14 -8.88
CA ASN A 557 -0.51 -22.42 -9.58
C ASN A 557 -1.82 -23.00 -10.14
N ALA A 558 -2.94 -22.80 -9.44
CA ALA A 558 -4.26 -23.18 -9.94
C ALA A 558 -4.60 -22.43 -11.24
N TYR A 559 -4.36 -21.12 -11.31
CA TYR A 559 -4.61 -20.34 -12.53
C TYR A 559 -3.76 -20.81 -13.72
N ILE A 560 -2.53 -21.27 -13.47
CA ILE A 560 -1.70 -21.89 -14.53
C ILE A 560 -2.38 -23.18 -15.05
N MET A 561 -2.85 -24.06 -14.16
CA MET A 561 -3.56 -25.29 -14.57
C MET A 561 -4.89 -25.01 -15.26
N VAL A 562 -5.65 -24.01 -14.82
CA VAL A 562 -6.87 -23.55 -15.52
C VAL A 562 -6.50 -23.03 -16.90
N ALA A 563 -5.41 -22.26 -17.04
CA ALA A 563 -4.96 -21.74 -18.32
C ALA A 563 -4.55 -22.86 -19.29
N ILE A 564 -3.94 -23.95 -18.80
CA ILE A 564 -3.55 -25.10 -19.62
C ILE A 564 -4.78 -25.95 -20.00
N TYR A 565 -5.58 -26.38 -19.03
CA TYR A 565 -6.63 -27.39 -19.23
C TYR A 565 -8.05 -26.87 -19.39
N GLY A 566 -8.32 -25.64 -18.95
CA GLY A 566 -9.68 -25.09 -18.92
C GLY A 566 -10.63 -25.81 -17.95
N LYS A 567 -10.12 -26.46 -16.90
CA LYS A 567 -10.92 -27.06 -15.82
C LYS A 567 -11.33 -26.01 -14.78
N ASN A 568 -12.33 -26.34 -13.95
CA ASN A 568 -12.75 -25.53 -12.80
C ASN A 568 -11.60 -25.29 -11.80
N PHE A 569 -11.73 -24.23 -10.98
CA PHE A 569 -10.67 -23.76 -10.08
C PHE A 569 -10.24 -24.82 -9.07
N CYS A 570 -11.16 -25.41 -8.31
CA CYS A 570 -10.81 -26.37 -7.24
C CYS A 570 -10.08 -27.59 -7.80
N ARG A 571 -10.54 -28.11 -8.95
CA ARG A 571 -9.90 -29.27 -9.58
C ARG A 571 -8.49 -28.92 -10.05
N SER A 572 -8.33 -27.77 -10.69
CA SER A 572 -7.03 -27.26 -11.15
C SER A 572 -6.08 -26.98 -9.98
N ALA A 573 -6.59 -26.48 -8.85
CA ALA A 573 -5.82 -26.25 -7.64
C ALA A 573 -5.31 -27.57 -7.02
N CYS A 574 -6.17 -28.59 -6.94
CA CYS A 574 -5.77 -29.93 -6.51
C CYS A 574 -4.73 -30.55 -7.45
N ASP A 575 -4.99 -30.55 -8.75
CA ASP A 575 -4.07 -31.11 -9.76
C ASP A 575 -2.70 -30.40 -9.68
N ALA A 576 -2.68 -29.07 -9.59
CA ALA A 576 -1.45 -28.28 -9.43
C ALA A 576 -0.69 -28.61 -8.14
N PHE A 577 -1.40 -28.68 -7.01
CA PHE A 577 -0.79 -28.95 -5.71
C PHE A 577 -0.13 -30.33 -5.66
N PHE A 578 -0.83 -31.37 -6.13
CA PHE A 578 -0.27 -32.73 -6.13
C PHE A 578 0.91 -32.87 -7.09
N LEU A 579 0.86 -32.24 -8.27
CA LEU A 579 1.97 -32.22 -9.24
C LEU A 579 3.24 -31.58 -8.64
N LEU A 580 3.07 -30.45 -7.95
CA LEU A 580 4.17 -29.75 -7.28
C LEU A 580 4.70 -30.53 -6.08
N MET A 581 3.83 -31.11 -5.24
CA MET A 581 4.25 -31.87 -4.06
C MET A 581 5.06 -33.13 -4.42
N ARG A 582 4.70 -33.83 -5.49
CA ARG A 582 5.49 -34.96 -6.04
C ARG A 582 6.90 -34.55 -6.46
N ASN A 583 7.09 -33.27 -6.80
CA ASN A 583 8.35 -32.71 -7.28
C ASN A 583 8.92 -31.61 -6.36
N VAL A 584 8.57 -31.61 -5.07
CA VAL A 584 8.80 -30.48 -4.15
C VAL A 584 10.23 -29.96 -4.13
N ILE A 585 11.24 -30.83 -4.17
CA ILE A 585 12.65 -30.42 -4.18
C ILE A 585 12.97 -29.59 -5.43
N ARG A 586 12.46 -29.99 -6.60
CA ARG A 586 12.66 -29.23 -7.85
C ARG A 586 11.97 -27.87 -7.79
N VAL A 587 10.76 -27.84 -7.24
CA VAL A 587 9.96 -26.62 -7.05
C VAL A 587 10.73 -25.63 -6.18
N VAL A 588 11.17 -26.07 -4.99
CA VAL A 588 11.86 -25.21 -4.02
C VAL A 588 13.18 -24.68 -4.58
N VAL A 589 13.99 -25.52 -5.23
CA VAL A 589 15.25 -25.06 -5.84
C VAL A 589 15.00 -24.02 -6.92
N LEU A 590 14.03 -24.27 -7.79
CA LEU A 590 13.69 -23.36 -8.88
C LEU A 590 13.17 -22.01 -8.38
N ASP A 591 12.22 -22.03 -7.45
CA ASP A 591 11.63 -20.85 -6.83
C ASP A 591 12.71 -20.00 -6.15
N LYS A 592 13.55 -20.59 -5.29
CA LYS A 592 14.60 -19.87 -4.56
C LYS A 592 15.70 -19.30 -5.46
N VAL A 593 16.14 -20.05 -6.47
CA VAL A 593 17.15 -19.57 -7.42
C VAL A 593 16.57 -18.42 -8.25
N THR A 594 15.34 -18.55 -8.73
CA THR A 594 14.67 -17.53 -9.54
C THR A 594 14.44 -16.26 -8.74
N ASP A 595 13.85 -16.36 -7.54
CA ASP A 595 13.59 -15.21 -6.66
C ASP A 595 14.87 -14.44 -6.35
N PHE A 596 15.95 -15.15 -6.04
CA PHE A 596 17.23 -14.55 -5.71
C PHE A 596 17.86 -13.82 -6.91
N ILE A 597 17.85 -14.43 -8.10
CA ILE A 597 18.36 -13.81 -9.33
C ILE A 597 17.56 -12.55 -9.69
N LEU A 598 16.24 -12.64 -9.63
CA LEU A 598 15.37 -11.51 -9.92
C LEU A 598 15.51 -10.41 -8.87
N PHE A 599 15.75 -10.76 -7.60
CA PHE A 599 16.05 -9.79 -6.55
C PHE A 599 17.36 -9.05 -6.80
N LEU A 600 18.44 -9.77 -7.13
CA LEU A 600 19.72 -9.12 -7.45
C LEU A 600 19.61 -8.23 -8.70
N GLY A 601 18.86 -8.68 -9.70
CA GLY A 601 18.54 -7.87 -10.88
C GLY A 601 17.87 -6.55 -10.52
N LYS A 602 16.89 -6.57 -9.60
CA LYS A 602 16.23 -5.35 -9.09
C LYS A 602 17.24 -4.43 -8.40
N LEU A 603 18.07 -4.97 -7.50
CA LEU A 603 19.08 -4.17 -6.80
C LEU A 603 20.11 -3.56 -7.74
N LEU A 604 20.56 -4.31 -8.76
CA LEU A 604 21.51 -3.82 -9.74
C LEU A 604 20.92 -2.68 -10.58
N ILE A 605 19.69 -2.82 -11.07
CA ILE A 605 19.01 -1.78 -11.85
C ILE A 605 18.79 -0.52 -10.99
N VAL A 606 18.24 -0.69 -9.79
CA VAL A 606 17.99 0.43 -8.85
C VAL A 606 19.30 1.10 -8.45
N GLY A 607 20.36 0.32 -8.21
CA GLY A 607 21.68 0.84 -7.85
C GLY A 607 22.32 1.64 -8.99
N LEU A 608 22.33 1.13 -10.22
CA LEU A 608 22.89 1.83 -11.38
C LEU A 608 22.14 3.15 -11.66
N VAL A 609 20.80 3.11 -11.68
CA VAL A 609 19.98 4.30 -11.89
C VAL A 609 20.09 5.28 -10.72
N GLY A 610 20.19 4.77 -9.49
CA GLY A 610 20.38 5.56 -8.28
C GLY A 610 21.71 6.29 -8.23
N ILE A 611 22.80 5.62 -8.58
CA ILE A 611 24.14 6.23 -8.70
C ILE A 611 24.11 7.33 -9.76
N PHE A 612 23.54 7.06 -10.92
CA PHE A 612 23.36 8.06 -11.98
C PHE A 612 22.55 9.27 -11.49
N ALA A 613 21.40 9.04 -10.85
CA ALA A 613 20.56 10.09 -10.30
C ALA A 613 21.28 10.90 -9.21
N PHE A 614 22.06 10.27 -8.34
CA PHE A 614 22.85 10.94 -7.31
C PHE A 614 23.89 11.89 -7.91
N PHE A 615 24.67 11.43 -8.88
CA PHE A 615 25.67 12.28 -9.53
C PHE A 615 25.04 13.43 -10.34
N PHE A 616 23.86 13.19 -10.93
CA PHE A 616 23.11 14.20 -11.66
C PHE A 616 22.50 15.28 -10.75
N PHE A 617 21.71 14.89 -9.74
CA PHE A 617 20.99 15.84 -8.87
C PHE A 617 21.86 16.48 -7.79
N SER A 618 22.97 15.87 -7.39
CA SER A 618 23.90 16.49 -6.43
C SER A 618 24.79 17.58 -7.07
N GLY A 619 24.88 17.64 -8.39
CA GLY A 619 25.72 18.62 -9.10
C GLY A 619 27.23 18.47 -8.84
N HIS A 620 27.67 17.32 -8.31
CA HIS A 620 29.07 17.10 -7.92
C HIS A 620 30.02 16.97 -9.12
N THR A 621 29.49 16.71 -10.32
CA THR A 621 30.28 16.58 -11.55
C THR A 621 30.09 17.80 -12.45
N ASP A 622 31.20 18.36 -12.95
CA ASP A 622 31.20 19.57 -13.78
C ASP A 622 30.40 19.39 -15.08
N ALA A 623 30.26 18.15 -15.56
CA ALA A 623 29.47 17.81 -16.75
C ALA A 623 27.96 18.13 -16.63
N PHE A 624 27.40 18.16 -15.42
CA PHE A 624 25.95 18.33 -15.21
C PHE A 624 25.57 19.62 -14.45
N LYS A 625 26.55 20.42 -14.01
CA LYS A 625 26.31 21.68 -13.26
C LYS A 625 25.43 22.70 -14.02
N GLY A 626 25.47 22.70 -15.35
CA GLY A 626 24.66 23.60 -16.19
C GLY A 626 23.24 23.10 -16.51
N ALA A 627 22.97 21.80 -16.32
CA ALA A 627 21.69 21.17 -16.67
C ALA A 627 20.84 20.80 -15.44
N ALA A 628 21.47 20.63 -14.27
CA ALA A 628 20.79 20.25 -13.04
C ALA A 628 19.98 21.43 -12.45
N PRO A 629 18.71 21.22 -12.07
CA PRO A 629 17.91 22.26 -11.43
C PRO A 629 18.41 22.57 -10.02
N SER A 630 18.26 23.83 -9.58
CA SER A 630 18.48 24.20 -8.17
C SER A 630 17.29 23.72 -7.32
N LEU A 631 17.57 22.82 -6.38
CA LEU A 631 16.57 22.15 -5.54
C LEU A 631 16.83 22.46 -4.07
N HIS A 632 15.77 22.57 -3.28
CA HIS A 632 15.88 22.66 -1.82
C HIS A 632 16.34 21.34 -1.21
N TYR A 633 15.83 20.22 -1.72
CA TYR A 633 16.12 18.87 -1.26
C TYR A 633 16.43 17.94 -2.43
N TYR A 634 17.70 17.93 -2.89
CA TYR A 634 18.15 17.07 -4.00
C TYR A 634 17.92 15.56 -3.77
N TRP A 635 17.85 15.12 -2.50
CA TRP A 635 17.57 13.71 -2.15
C TRP A 635 16.15 13.26 -2.50
N VAL A 636 15.21 14.19 -2.65
CA VAL A 636 13.79 13.87 -2.89
C VAL A 636 13.60 13.29 -4.31
N PRO A 637 14.03 13.95 -5.41
CA PRO A 637 14.02 13.34 -6.73
C PRO A 637 14.79 12.02 -6.82
N ILE A 638 15.94 11.91 -6.12
CA ILE A 638 16.73 10.67 -6.09
C ILE A 638 15.92 9.53 -5.47
N LEU A 639 15.29 9.77 -4.32
CA LEU A 639 14.45 8.78 -3.66
C LEU A 639 13.28 8.35 -4.56
N THR A 640 12.67 9.30 -5.28
CA THR A 640 11.59 9.01 -6.23
C THR A 640 12.05 8.18 -7.40
N VAL A 641 13.24 8.46 -7.94
CA VAL A 641 13.86 7.63 -8.99
C VAL A 641 14.21 6.24 -8.47
N LEU A 642 14.73 6.11 -7.25
CA LEU A 642 15.02 4.80 -6.63
C LEU A 642 13.76 3.95 -6.44
N VAL A 643 12.71 4.56 -5.88
CA VAL A 643 11.42 3.87 -5.66
C VAL A 643 10.73 3.55 -6.99
N GLY A 644 10.71 4.50 -7.92
CA GLY A 644 10.11 4.30 -9.24
C GLY A 644 10.84 3.23 -10.07
N SER A 645 12.18 3.25 -10.09
CA SER A 645 12.98 2.22 -10.76
C SER A 645 12.79 0.83 -10.14
N TYR A 646 12.62 0.74 -8.81
CA TYR A 646 12.29 -0.51 -8.15
C TYR A 646 10.93 -1.06 -8.60
N PHE A 647 9.89 -0.22 -8.67
CA PHE A 647 8.57 -0.65 -9.13
C PHE A 647 8.57 -1.07 -10.61
N ILE A 648 9.29 -0.34 -11.45
CA ILE A 648 9.48 -0.68 -12.87
C ILE A 648 10.15 -2.05 -12.99
N ALA A 649 11.31 -2.24 -12.35
CA ALA A 649 12.03 -3.51 -12.36
C ALA A 649 11.18 -4.65 -11.78
N HIS A 650 10.44 -4.39 -10.69
CA HIS A 650 9.50 -5.35 -10.12
C HIS A 650 8.41 -5.78 -11.11
N GLY A 651 7.82 -4.83 -11.85
CA GLY A 651 6.84 -5.11 -12.89
C GLY A 651 7.39 -6.04 -13.98
N PHE A 652 8.54 -5.69 -14.56
CA PHE A 652 9.19 -6.51 -15.59
C PHE A 652 9.56 -7.91 -15.09
N PHE A 653 10.17 -8.02 -13.91
CA PHE A 653 10.55 -9.31 -13.36
C PHE A 653 9.37 -10.16 -12.89
N SER A 654 8.23 -9.55 -12.55
CA SER A 654 7.01 -10.30 -12.21
C SER A 654 6.49 -11.09 -13.42
N VAL A 655 6.57 -10.53 -14.64
CA VAL A 655 6.23 -11.23 -15.89
C VAL A 655 7.16 -12.40 -16.12
N TYR A 656 8.46 -12.17 -15.94
CA TYR A 656 9.46 -13.23 -16.07
C TYR A 656 9.24 -14.36 -15.04
N ALA A 657 8.95 -14.03 -13.78
CA ALA A 657 8.63 -15.02 -12.75
C ALA A 657 7.37 -15.84 -13.12
N MET A 658 6.32 -15.20 -13.63
CA MET A 658 5.14 -15.92 -14.15
C MET A 658 5.47 -16.84 -15.32
N CYS A 659 6.39 -16.43 -16.21
CA CYS A 659 6.87 -17.28 -17.30
C CYS A 659 7.58 -18.52 -16.77
N VAL A 660 8.55 -18.35 -15.87
CA VAL A 660 9.31 -19.45 -15.25
C VAL A 660 8.38 -20.46 -14.60
N ASP A 661 7.42 -20.01 -13.79
CA ASP A 661 6.49 -20.91 -13.10
C ASP A 661 5.57 -21.66 -14.08
N THR A 662 5.10 -20.96 -15.13
CA THR A 662 4.25 -21.57 -16.15
C THR A 662 5.00 -22.65 -16.91
N LEU A 663 6.21 -22.36 -17.40
CA LEU A 663 7.03 -23.33 -18.11
C LEU A 663 7.44 -24.48 -17.20
N PHE A 664 7.69 -24.21 -15.92
CA PHE A 664 8.02 -25.24 -14.95
C PHE A 664 6.87 -26.21 -14.74
N LEU A 665 5.65 -25.69 -14.59
CA LEU A 665 4.47 -26.53 -14.45
C LEU A 665 4.21 -27.35 -15.71
N CYS A 666 4.32 -26.72 -16.90
CA CYS A 666 4.20 -27.42 -18.18
C CYS A 666 5.27 -28.51 -18.32
N PHE A 667 6.49 -28.23 -17.85
CA PHE A 667 7.59 -29.19 -17.83
C PHE A 667 7.35 -30.38 -16.92
N LEU A 668 6.84 -30.16 -15.70
CA LEU A 668 6.48 -31.27 -14.80
C LEU A 668 5.39 -32.13 -15.42
N GLU A 669 4.42 -31.50 -16.07
CA GLU A 669 3.33 -32.19 -16.74
C GLU A 669 3.80 -32.98 -17.98
N ASP A 670 4.70 -32.42 -18.78
CA ASP A 670 5.34 -33.09 -19.92
C ASP A 670 6.08 -34.36 -19.45
N LEU A 671 6.74 -34.30 -18.29
CA LEU A 671 7.40 -35.47 -17.69
C LEU A 671 6.44 -36.57 -17.22
N GLU A 672 5.20 -36.24 -16.85
CA GLU A 672 4.22 -37.23 -16.39
C GLU A 672 3.42 -37.85 -17.53
N ARG A 673 3.20 -37.08 -18.61
CA ARG A 673 2.35 -37.51 -19.74
C ARG A 673 3.11 -38.20 -20.86
N ASN A 674 4.33 -37.72 -21.13
CA ASN A 674 5.11 -38.17 -22.25
C ASN A 674 6.23 -39.11 -21.78
N ASP A 675 6.48 -40.15 -22.57
CA ASP A 675 7.49 -41.17 -22.31
C ASP A 675 8.64 -41.13 -23.32
N GLY A 676 8.51 -40.28 -24.34
CA GLY A 676 9.49 -40.16 -25.43
C GLY A 676 9.25 -41.15 -26.56
N SER A 677 8.15 -41.90 -26.55
CA SER A 677 7.73 -42.72 -27.70
C SER A 677 7.34 -41.83 -28.90
N PRO A 678 7.30 -42.38 -30.13
CA PRO A 678 6.82 -41.65 -31.31
C PRO A 678 5.36 -41.17 -31.16
N GLU A 679 4.56 -41.86 -30.34
CA GLU A 679 3.17 -41.52 -30.04
C GLU A 679 3.06 -40.41 -28.97
N ARG A 680 4.00 -40.37 -28.02
CA ARG A 680 4.04 -39.41 -26.90
C ARG A 680 5.44 -38.82 -26.70
N PRO A 681 5.93 -38.01 -27.66
CA PRO A 681 7.25 -37.40 -27.55
C PRO A 681 7.27 -36.30 -26.49
N TYR A 682 8.41 -36.12 -25.83
CA TYR A 682 8.65 -34.95 -24.99
C TYR A 682 8.70 -33.68 -25.83
N LEU A 683 8.05 -32.61 -25.37
CA LEU A 683 7.96 -31.32 -26.07
C LEU A 683 8.94 -30.26 -25.52
N MET A 684 9.59 -30.55 -24.40
CA MET A 684 10.67 -29.72 -23.86
C MET A 684 11.90 -29.62 -24.78
N SER A 685 12.75 -28.61 -24.56
CA SER A 685 13.93 -28.39 -25.40
C SER A 685 14.97 -29.51 -25.28
N GLU A 686 15.73 -29.75 -26.36
CA GLU A 686 16.77 -30.79 -26.40
C GLU A 686 17.83 -30.63 -25.30
N LYS A 687 18.15 -29.39 -24.93
CA LYS A 687 19.07 -29.11 -23.82
C LYS A 687 18.51 -29.63 -22.50
N LEU A 688 17.22 -29.43 -22.26
CA LEU A 688 16.55 -29.91 -21.06
C LEU A 688 16.44 -31.44 -21.04
N LEU A 689 16.15 -32.07 -22.19
CA LEU A 689 16.19 -33.52 -22.37
C LEU A 689 17.56 -34.09 -22.01
N ASN A 690 18.63 -33.49 -22.53
CA ASN A 690 20.00 -33.91 -22.26
C ASN A 690 20.37 -33.77 -20.78
N VAL A 691 19.95 -32.69 -20.10
CA VAL A 691 20.19 -32.49 -18.66
C VAL A 691 19.47 -33.54 -17.82
N LEU A 692 18.29 -33.98 -18.26
CA LEU A 692 17.49 -35.02 -17.59
C LEU A 692 17.87 -36.44 -18.02
N LYS A 693 18.79 -36.59 -18.97
CA LYS A 693 19.14 -37.87 -19.61
C LYS A 693 17.92 -38.59 -20.19
N LYS A 694 16.98 -37.82 -20.75
CA LYS A 694 15.80 -38.31 -21.49
C LYS A 694 16.01 -38.09 -23.00
N LYS A 695 15.41 -38.92 -23.84
CA LYS A 695 15.49 -38.81 -25.31
C LYS A 695 14.14 -39.21 -25.92
N ASN A 696 13.78 -38.56 -27.02
CA ASN A 696 12.69 -39.02 -27.87
C ASN A 696 13.21 -40.15 -28.76
N GLN A 697 12.45 -41.23 -28.86
CA GLN A 697 12.74 -42.36 -29.73
C GLN A 697 12.49 -41.93 -31.18
N PRO A 698 13.37 -42.28 -32.12
CA PRO A 698 13.12 -42.04 -33.53
C PRO A 698 11.87 -42.80 -33.96
N ALA A 699 11.02 -42.18 -34.78
CA ALA A 699 9.90 -42.87 -35.39
C ALA A 699 10.46 -44.03 -36.22
N ALA A 700 10.00 -45.26 -35.97
CA ALA A 700 10.37 -46.41 -36.78
C ALA A 700 9.84 -46.18 -38.19
N PHE A 701 10.74 -45.80 -39.11
CA PHE A 701 10.46 -45.83 -40.54
C PHE A 701 10.34 -47.30 -40.93
N TYR A 702 9.11 -47.81 -41.00
CA TYR A 702 8.85 -49.00 -41.80
C TYR A 702 9.09 -48.59 -43.25
N SER A 703 10.27 -48.96 -43.77
CA SER A 703 10.53 -49.03 -45.19
C SER A 703 9.54 -50.04 -45.78
N LEU A 704 8.50 -49.52 -46.43
CA LEU A 704 7.64 -50.30 -47.32
C LEU A 704 8.42 -50.73 -48.55
#